data_AF-A0A158JIA5-F1
#
_entry.id   AF-A0A158JIA5-F1
#
_cell.length_a   1.000
_cell.length_b   1.000
_cell.length_c   1.000
_cell.angle_alpha   90.00
_cell.angle_beta   90.00
_cell.angle_gamma   90.00
#
_symmetry.space_group_name_H-M   'P 1'
#
loop_
_entity.id
_entity.type
_entity.pdbx_description
1 polymer ?
#
loop_
_entity_poly.entity_id
_entity_poly.type
_entity_poly.pdbx_seq_one_letter_code
_entity_poly.pdbx_strand_id
1 'polypeptide(L)'
;MPIRPIAGTKLDYFLIMFDENGAERPEEDMGMLSDAVRKRLNDRSAPVTDVFVMAHGWMGDATSAQEQFDRWTAAMLSVNEDIGKMNARKQGFAPLVIGLHWPSLPWGVEDAPAAGTAVLSTDSDNSADIAAIASQLADTDKARKAIAEIFAFADRARSAVLTPDIVDAYAVVFHESQLRVGSLRGRPGSDQEAFDAPSIVEQARQQSNPGGAGQQVLSSGIAATIKDAILAPLRQLSFWKMKDRARVFGESGAHALLGDLQAAAPDAAFHLMGHSFGCIVVSAMVAGPEGANASPLARPVDSLFLVQGALSLWSYATDIPYAPGKLGYFQRILSEGRVRGPLLTTRSTHDSAVGRFYPLGARLKGQVLLGETYPEYGGIGAFGIRGSAGAQDMVMQTSDFIYVFENGCIYNLDASDVIKNGDGPAGAHSDIAHPEVAHAFWGAVLTMKGTVASAEPAPVTAGGAGAIPPASAQPPAAGAAAAPVPKRKPGLLDIDVLPREVGTAAKITNLGQDPAHRGVRILGIDTAADAPATRGSAPELPPLAERWINADFEGIDPAEPLVKGNWYTLAFDIDTVRKISAQATALAEEGVFAPGVNEVVLTVQVDTQDFDLSGRTSQMRLPRVGKAHTKARFDVSPLKDGPCTMKATILKDGNFIQQMDLSFNIGQPRPEQPDEVPSRGRAFGSAGLLESRDLGLLIKPSDGGYDCTVWGAVAASAHLPITPAYLDDAIRVARSQLMQVVMQRDGAGNYPFQSDEPISKESTALALRTMSFAGALLLQRLFYAPGAGLDSKAVGDVLRRLAGERTSRLKLQIIAESLPVPWGLLYVGDVSDPTKLDWDNFLGMRHVIEQIPLQNPMRVTDRRISTHPVLAVSVNLNDDIDAQMDCDFVKQQRAYWCPTERIKVISRSTSQELVAALNDVNNTDQILYFYGHAGSNGLTDPGGPGRSSLALTNSAVTLDELTLTAPATVQLGGNPLVFINACESAEMSPMFYDGFAPYFMSKGARGVIGTECKTPAYFAMLWAQQFFDIFLKGEPLGTAFLDLRRKFLLEQGNPLGLLYAVHCNADTTVDPAI
;
A
#
# COMPACT_ATOMS: atom_id res chain seq x y z
N MET A 1 46.23 -3.74 25.91
CA MET A 1 46.01 -4.92 26.81
C MET A 1 44.81 -5.72 26.31
N PRO A 2 45.05 -6.90 25.72
CA PRO A 2 44.03 -7.66 24.98
C PRO A 2 43.18 -8.62 25.84
N ILE A 3 43.62 -8.88 27.06
CA ILE A 3 42.79 -9.47 28.11
C ILE A 3 42.00 -8.32 28.75
N ARG A 4 40.67 -8.45 28.76
CA ARG A 4 39.70 -7.42 29.15
C ARG A 4 38.94 -7.88 30.41
N PRO A 5 39.13 -7.25 31.59
CA PRO A 5 38.47 -7.66 32.82
C PRO A 5 37.04 -7.10 32.91
N ILE A 6 36.05 -7.96 33.13
CA ILE A 6 34.64 -7.53 33.24
C ILE A 6 34.38 -6.90 34.61
N ALA A 7 34.04 -5.61 34.59
CA ALA A 7 33.83 -4.78 35.78
C ALA A 7 32.85 -5.43 36.79
N GLY A 8 33.26 -5.47 38.06
CA GLY A 8 32.48 -6.08 39.15
C GLY A 8 32.61 -7.61 39.27
N THR A 9 33.38 -8.27 38.39
CA THR A 9 33.50 -9.73 38.37
C THR A 9 34.96 -10.20 38.54
N LYS A 10 35.21 -11.51 38.36
CA LYS A 10 36.55 -12.13 38.32
C LYS A 10 36.82 -12.82 36.98
N LEU A 11 36.03 -12.52 35.95
CA LEU A 11 36.17 -13.13 34.63
C LEU A 11 36.68 -12.10 33.63
N ASP A 12 37.70 -12.50 32.88
CA ASP A 12 38.27 -11.75 31.78
C ASP A 12 37.89 -12.43 30.45
N TYR A 13 37.79 -11.65 29.38
CA TYR A 13 37.72 -12.18 28.01
C TYR A 13 38.95 -11.78 27.18
N PHE A 14 39.20 -12.54 26.13
CA PHE A 14 40.27 -12.32 25.17
C PHE A 14 39.69 -11.64 23.92
N LEU A 15 40.16 -10.45 23.57
CA LEU A 15 39.70 -9.71 22.39
C LEU A 15 40.67 -9.89 21.23
N ILE A 16 40.38 -10.83 20.32
CA ILE A 16 41.24 -11.09 19.16
C ILE A 16 40.90 -10.08 18.06
N MET A 17 41.89 -9.28 17.67
CA MET A 17 41.76 -8.21 16.67
C MET A 17 42.17 -8.70 15.28
N PHE A 18 41.30 -8.56 14.27
CA PHE A 18 41.61 -8.91 12.89
C PHE A 18 41.74 -7.67 11.97
N ASP A 19 42.50 -7.83 10.89
CA ASP A 19 42.60 -6.87 9.78
C ASP A 19 41.49 -7.11 8.72
N GLU A 20 41.50 -6.34 7.63
CA GLU A 20 40.47 -6.44 6.58
C GLU A 20 40.65 -7.62 5.61
N ASN A 21 41.78 -8.31 5.68
CA ASN A 21 42.05 -9.56 4.96
C ASN A 21 41.61 -10.79 5.78
N GLY A 22 41.27 -10.59 7.07
CA GLY A 22 40.99 -11.66 8.03
C GLY A 22 42.25 -12.27 8.63
N ALA A 23 43.40 -11.59 8.55
CA ALA A 23 44.60 -11.91 9.31
C ALA A 23 44.51 -11.33 10.73
N GLU A 24 45.05 -12.05 11.71
CA GLU A 24 45.14 -11.55 13.09
C GLU A 24 46.20 -10.43 13.19
N ARG A 25 45.90 -9.38 13.95
CA ARG A 25 46.85 -8.31 14.23
C ARG A 25 47.74 -8.71 15.42
N PRO A 26 49.06 -8.48 15.34
CA PRO A 26 49.95 -8.71 16.48
C PRO A 26 49.72 -7.67 17.58
N GLU A 27 49.97 -8.08 18.83
CA GLU A 27 49.99 -7.23 20.02
C GLU A 27 51.23 -6.33 20.08
N GLU A 28 51.27 -5.42 21.06
CA GLU A 28 52.41 -4.52 21.34
C GLU A 28 53.76 -5.26 21.54
N ASP A 29 53.73 -6.54 21.93
CA ASP A 29 54.92 -7.40 22.11
C ASP A 29 55.29 -8.25 20.87
N MET A 30 54.61 -8.01 19.74
CA MET A 30 54.68 -8.79 18.49
C MET A 30 54.14 -10.23 18.59
N GLY A 31 53.49 -10.61 19.70
CA GLY A 31 52.78 -11.87 19.83
C GLY A 31 51.40 -11.85 19.17
N MET A 32 50.82 -13.05 18.93
CA MET A 32 49.43 -13.21 18.53
C MET A 32 48.58 -13.60 19.74
N LEU A 33 47.40 -13.01 19.90
CA LEU A 33 46.51 -13.34 21.01
C LEU A 33 45.94 -14.75 20.88
N SER A 34 45.72 -15.25 19.66
CA SER A 34 45.34 -16.63 19.41
C SER A 34 46.37 -17.62 19.93
N ASP A 35 47.67 -17.30 19.99
CA ASP A 35 48.68 -18.14 20.65
C ASP A 35 48.57 -18.10 22.17
N ALA A 36 48.27 -16.95 22.77
CA ALA A 36 47.96 -16.88 24.21
C ALA A 36 46.71 -17.69 24.56
N VAL A 37 45.67 -17.65 23.72
CA VAL A 37 44.44 -18.44 23.85
C VAL A 37 44.71 -19.93 23.62
N ARG A 38 45.42 -20.33 22.54
CA ARG A 38 45.84 -21.72 22.29
C ARG A 38 46.67 -22.26 23.46
N LYS A 39 47.57 -21.46 24.03
CA LYS A 39 48.37 -21.81 25.22
C LYS A 39 47.49 -21.95 26.48
N ARG A 40 46.52 -21.06 26.69
CA ARG A 40 45.54 -21.14 27.78
C ARG A 40 44.67 -22.40 27.67
N LEU A 41 44.24 -22.78 26.46
CA LEU A 41 43.48 -24.00 26.21
C LEU A 41 44.30 -25.28 26.45
N ASN A 42 45.57 -25.29 26.03
CA ASN A 42 46.47 -26.43 26.23
C ASN A 42 46.95 -26.62 27.68
N ASP A 43 46.69 -25.68 28.60
CA ASP A 43 47.11 -25.78 29.99
C ASP A 43 46.27 -26.81 30.78
N ARG A 44 46.77 -28.04 30.80
CA ARG A 44 46.20 -29.18 31.53
C ARG A 44 46.19 -29.00 33.06
N SER A 45 46.86 -27.99 33.62
CA SER A 45 46.78 -27.68 35.05
C SER A 45 45.54 -26.85 35.43
N ALA A 46 44.93 -26.18 34.44
CA ALA A 46 43.74 -25.35 34.59
C ALA A 46 42.75 -25.56 33.43
N PRO A 47 42.28 -26.81 33.17
CA PRO A 47 41.55 -27.16 31.96
C PRO A 47 40.33 -26.25 31.71
N VAL A 48 40.21 -25.73 30.49
CA VAL A 48 39.01 -25.00 30.03
C VAL A 48 37.94 -26.01 29.65
N THR A 49 36.73 -25.84 30.17
CA THR A 49 35.64 -26.80 29.95
C THR A 49 34.71 -26.38 28.81
N ASP A 50 34.54 -25.08 28.57
CA ASP A 50 33.57 -24.51 27.63
C ASP A 50 34.15 -23.19 27.08
N VAL A 51 34.08 -22.98 25.77
CA VAL A 51 34.60 -21.81 25.07
C VAL A 51 33.43 -21.04 24.47
N PHE A 52 33.29 -19.78 24.87
CA PHE A 52 32.30 -18.84 24.37
C PHE A 52 32.96 -17.88 23.38
N VAL A 53 32.47 -17.87 22.14
CA VAL A 53 32.96 -16.98 21.08
C VAL A 53 31.84 -16.01 20.69
N MET A 54 32.14 -14.72 20.68
CA MET A 54 31.19 -13.67 20.27
C MET A 54 31.74 -12.78 19.14
N ALA A 55 30.86 -12.41 18.20
CA ALA A 55 31.18 -11.49 17.10
C ALA A 55 30.18 -10.32 17.06
N HIS A 56 30.70 -9.09 16.97
CA HIS A 56 29.93 -7.86 16.99
C HIS A 56 29.27 -7.53 15.64
N GLY A 57 28.30 -6.62 15.69
CA GLY A 57 27.57 -6.10 14.53
C GLY A 57 28.36 -5.17 13.61
N TRP A 58 27.63 -4.51 12.70
CA TRP A 58 28.14 -3.46 11.81
C TRP A 58 28.40 -2.16 12.57
N MET A 59 29.30 -1.31 12.06
CA MET A 59 29.70 -0.01 12.65
C MET A 59 30.40 -0.08 14.02
N GLY A 60 30.87 -1.26 14.44
CA GLY A 60 31.78 -1.38 15.57
C GLY A 60 33.21 -0.96 15.16
N ASP A 61 33.71 0.11 15.77
CA ASP A 61 35.14 0.30 16.02
C ASP A 61 35.62 -0.58 17.18
N ALA A 62 36.93 -0.59 17.46
CA ALA A 62 37.52 -1.40 18.51
C ALA A 62 36.93 -1.13 19.91
N THR A 63 36.59 0.12 20.23
CA THR A 63 36.00 0.54 21.51
C THR A 63 34.51 0.21 21.56
N SER A 64 33.74 0.54 20.51
CA SER A 64 32.31 0.18 20.43
C SER A 64 32.08 -1.34 20.49
N ALA A 65 32.99 -2.13 19.91
CA ALA A 65 32.99 -3.59 20.04
C ALA A 65 33.27 -4.04 21.48
N GLN A 66 34.23 -3.43 22.17
CA GLN A 66 34.49 -3.68 23.59
C GLN A 66 33.26 -3.36 24.45
N GLU A 67 32.61 -2.20 24.26
CA GLU A 67 31.40 -1.83 25.01
C GLU A 67 30.20 -2.77 24.76
N GLN A 68 30.11 -3.38 23.57
CA GLN A 68 29.11 -4.42 23.29
C GLN A 68 29.47 -5.74 24.00
N PHE A 69 30.72 -6.17 23.93
CA PHE A 69 31.20 -7.40 24.57
C PHE A 69 31.19 -7.33 26.09
N ASP A 70 31.54 -6.18 26.68
CA ASP A 70 31.47 -5.91 28.11
C ASP A 70 30.04 -6.04 28.63
N ARG A 71 29.07 -5.36 27.99
CA ARG A 71 27.64 -5.43 28.34
C ARG A 71 27.08 -6.84 28.17
N TRP A 72 27.38 -7.52 27.06
CA TRP A 72 26.90 -8.89 26.84
C TRP A 72 27.49 -9.88 27.85
N THR A 73 28.78 -9.77 28.17
CA THR A 73 29.41 -10.64 29.17
C THR A 73 28.88 -10.35 30.58
N ALA A 74 28.63 -9.08 30.92
CA ALA A 74 27.96 -8.72 32.17
C ALA A 74 26.53 -9.28 32.26
N ALA A 75 25.75 -9.25 31.17
CA ALA A 75 24.43 -9.87 31.12
C ALA A 75 24.51 -11.39 31.32
N MET A 76 25.42 -12.07 30.61
CA MET A 76 25.70 -13.50 30.79
C MET A 76 26.11 -13.87 32.22
N LEU A 77 26.86 -13.00 32.91
CA LEU A 77 27.28 -13.19 34.30
C LEU A 77 26.21 -12.79 35.34
N SER A 78 25.16 -12.06 34.95
CA SER A 78 24.07 -11.67 35.84
C SER A 78 23.14 -12.83 36.22
N VAL A 79 23.00 -13.82 35.32
CA VAL A 79 22.06 -14.96 35.45
C VAL A 79 22.66 -16.05 36.36
N ASN A 80 22.83 -15.70 37.63
CA ASN A 80 23.52 -16.50 38.65
C ASN A 80 22.94 -17.91 38.82
N GLU A 81 21.64 -18.11 38.61
CA GLU A 81 21.01 -19.42 38.75
C GLU A 81 21.49 -20.41 37.67
N ASP A 82 21.62 -19.96 36.41
CA ASP A 82 22.08 -20.82 35.31
C ASP A 82 23.56 -21.14 35.41
N ILE A 83 24.37 -20.19 35.90
CA ILE A 83 25.76 -20.43 36.28
C ILE A 83 25.81 -21.48 37.41
N GLY A 84 24.88 -21.43 38.36
CA GLY A 84 24.67 -22.47 39.37
C GLY A 84 24.32 -23.84 38.77
N LYS A 85 23.35 -23.91 37.85
CA LYS A 85 22.96 -25.12 37.10
C LYS A 85 24.16 -25.70 36.34
N MET A 86 24.97 -24.86 35.70
CA MET A 86 26.15 -25.30 34.93
C MET A 86 27.27 -25.82 35.85
N ASN A 87 27.56 -25.15 36.96
CA ASN A 87 28.51 -25.64 37.97
C ASN A 87 28.07 -26.96 38.62
N ALA A 88 26.76 -27.12 38.87
CA ALA A 88 26.20 -28.37 39.40
C ALA A 88 26.22 -29.51 38.36
N ARG A 89 25.99 -29.20 37.08
CA ARG A 89 26.02 -30.17 35.97
C ARG A 89 27.45 -30.59 35.57
N LYS A 90 28.41 -29.66 35.65
CA LYS A 90 29.79 -29.84 35.17
C LYS A 90 30.78 -29.46 36.27
N GLN A 91 31.15 -30.44 37.08
CA GLN A 91 32.09 -30.26 38.20
C GLN A 91 33.42 -29.69 37.68
N GLY A 92 33.80 -28.49 38.17
CA GLY A 92 34.98 -27.78 37.67
C GLY A 92 34.74 -26.94 36.41
N PHE A 93 33.50 -26.51 36.15
CA PHE A 93 33.16 -25.56 35.09
C PHE A 93 34.11 -24.35 35.06
N ALA A 94 34.84 -24.23 33.95
CA ALA A 94 35.85 -23.21 33.71
C ALA A 94 35.64 -22.64 32.30
N PRO A 95 34.75 -21.63 32.15
CA PRO A 95 34.50 -20.99 30.86
C PRO A 95 35.70 -20.14 30.42
N LEU A 96 35.95 -20.13 29.11
CA LEU A 96 36.83 -19.17 28.45
C LEU A 96 35.98 -18.31 27.51
N VAL A 97 36.16 -17.00 27.53
CA VAL A 97 35.38 -16.06 26.72
C VAL A 97 36.29 -15.34 25.72
N ILE A 98 35.86 -15.29 24.47
CA ILE A 98 36.61 -14.75 23.33
C ILE A 98 35.70 -13.79 22.54
N GLY A 99 36.10 -12.53 22.43
CA GLY A 99 35.52 -11.56 21.49
C GLY A 99 36.33 -11.54 20.20
N LEU A 100 35.66 -11.58 19.05
CA LEU A 100 36.27 -11.41 17.73
C LEU A 100 35.98 -9.99 17.23
N HIS A 101 37.01 -9.14 17.16
CA HIS A 101 36.91 -7.85 16.46
C HIS A 101 37.28 -8.01 14.99
N TRP A 102 36.41 -7.53 14.11
CA TRP A 102 36.62 -7.48 12.67
C TRP A 102 36.33 -6.07 12.16
N PRO A 103 37.04 -5.56 11.15
CA PRO A 103 36.94 -4.15 10.73
C PRO A 103 35.60 -3.87 10.05
N SER A 104 34.62 -3.50 10.88
CA SER A 104 33.21 -3.34 10.53
C SER A 104 32.79 -1.86 10.36
N LEU A 105 33.69 -0.92 10.61
CA LEU A 105 33.45 0.50 10.36
C LEU A 105 33.23 0.78 8.86
N PRO A 106 32.21 1.56 8.48
CA PRO A 106 32.23 2.23 7.18
C PRO A 106 33.43 3.19 7.12
N TRP A 107 34.10 3.22 5.98
CA TRP A 107 35.26 4.09 5.66
C TRP A 107 36.54 3.88 6.50
N GLY A 108 36.55 2.97 7.48
CA GLY A 108 37.75 2.25 7.91
C GLY A 108 38.80 3.00 8.75
N VAL A 109 38.52 4.20 9.24
CA VAL A 109 39.42 4.94 10.15
C VAL A 109 39.12 4.56 11.60
N GLU A 110 39.80 3.53 12.12
CA GLU A 110 39.61 3.03 13.49
C GLU A 110 40.14 3.97 14.59
N ASP A 111 41.01 4.94 14.24
CA ASP A 111 41.59 5.92 15.18
C ASP A 111 40.77 7.24 15.31
N ALA A 112 39.60 7.33 14.67
CA ALA A 112 38.77 8.54 14.72
C ALA A 112 37.87 8.58 15.97
N PRO A 113 37.75 9.72 16.69
CA PRO A 113 36.91 9.80 17.88
C PRO A 113 35.41 9.69 17.52
N ALA A 114 34.69 8.81 18.23
CA ALA A 114 33.28 8.51 17.98
C ALA A 114 32.36 9.73 18.23
N ALA A 115 31.97 10.43 17.17
CA ALA A 115 31.08 11.59 17.24
C ALA A 115 30.17 11.75 15.99
N GLY A 116 28.94 11.25 16.09
CA GLY A 116 27.83 11.65 15.21
C GLY A 116 27.72 10.97 13.84
N THR A 117 26.49 10.83 13.35
CA THR A 117 26.14 10.19 12.07
C THR A 117 26.35 11.11 10.86
N ALA A 118 27.52 11.75 10.76
CA ALA A 118 27.83 12.78 9.77
C ALA A 118 29.25 12.65 9.19
N VAL A 119 29.65 11.43 8.78
CA VAL A 119 30.97 11.16 8.15
C VAL A 119 30.97 11.52 6.66
N LEU A 120 30.77 12.82 6.38
CA LEU A 120 31.12 13.51 5.15
C LEU A 120 31.48 14.95 5.55
N SER A 121 32.76 15.32 5.48
CA SER A 121 33.16 16.71 5.74
C SER A 121 32.60 17.63 4.66
N THR A 122 32.29 18.87 5.02
CA THR A 122 31.86 19.91 4.06
C THR A 122 33.04 20.64 3.40
N ASP A 123 34.26 20.13 3.57
CA ASP A 123 35.48 20.72 3.06
C ASP A 123 35.77 20.30 1.61
N SER A 124 36.53 21.12 0.89
CA SER A 124 36.68 21.03 -0.57
C SER A 124 37.65 19.95 -1.07
N ASP A 125 38.03 18.97 -0.25
CA ASP A 125 39.02 17.94 -0.58
C ASP A 125 38.51 16.54 -0.24
N ASN A 126 37.62 16.00 -1.09
CA ASN A 126 37.12 14.63 -0.95
C ASN A 126 38.20 13.55 -1.24
N SER A 127 39.50 13.87 -1.39
CA SER A 127 40.50 12.87 -1.79
C SER A 127 40.69 11.75 -0.77
N ALA A 128 40.58 12.06 0.52
CA ALA A 128 40.56 11.09 1.61
C ALA A 128 39.33 10.17 1.53
N ASP A 129 38.13 10.75 1.39
CA ASP A 129 36.87 10.01 1.24
C ASP A 129 36.93 9.06 0.04
N ILE A 130 37.30 9.55 -1.14
CA ILE A 130 37.44 8.75 -2.37
C ILE A 130 38.41 7.58 -2.16
N ALA A 131 39.51 7.79 -1.42
CA ALA A 131 40.46 6.73 -1.12
C ALA A 131 39.90 5.66 -0.16
N ALA A 132 39.13 6.06 0.85
CA ALA A 132 38.47 5.16 1.80
C ALA A 132 37.29 4.39 1.19
N ILE A 133 36.50 5.02 0.31
CA ILE A 133 35.43 4.30 -0.41
C ILE A 133 36.04 3.28 -1.38
N ALA A 134 37.15 3.62 -2.04
CA ALA A 134 37.83 2.71 -2.95
C ALA A 134 38.38 1.47 -2.22
N SER A 135 39.12 1.63 -1.12
CA SER A 135 39.68 0.47 -0.38
C SER A 135 38.58 -0.49 0.10
N GLN A 136 37.42 0.03 0.52
CA GLN A 136 36.31 -0.81 0.95
C GLN A 136 35.54 -1.49 -0.20
N LEU A 137 35.25 -0.77 -1.30
CA LEU A 137 34.46 -1.32 -2.42
C LEU A 137 35.30 -2.16 -3.38
N ALA A 138 36.38 -1.59 -3.91
CA ALA A 138 37.33 -2.20 -4.83
C ALA A 138 38.56 -1.30 -4.99
N ASP A 139 39.73 -1.74 -4.52
CA ASP A 139 40.97 -0.98 -4.70
C ASP A 139 41.58 -1.21 -6.10
N THR A 140 41.00 -0.55 -7.09
CA THR A 140 41.52 -0.52 -8.48
C THR A 140 41.51 0.90 -9.03
N ASP A 141 42.44 1.22 -9.94
CA ASP A 141 42.52 2.53 -10.60
C ASP A 141 41.18 2.94 -11.25
N LYS A 142 40.45 1.97 -11.80
CA LYS A 142 39.13 2.19 -12.41
C LYS A 142 38.08 2.55 -11.36
N ALA A 143 38.02 1.82 -10.26
CA ALA A 143 37.07 2.07 -9.18
C ALA A 143 37.37 3.41 -8.49
N ARG A 144 38.65 3.68 -8.16
CA ARG A 144 39.13 4.99 -7.65
C ARG A 144 38.70 6.13 -8.57
N LYS A 145 38.92 5.99 -9.89
CA LYS A 145 38.51 6.98 -10.88
C LYS A 145 36.99 7.16 -10.93
N ALA A 146 36.21 6.08 -10.99
CA ALA A 146 34.75 6.14 -11.07
C ALA A 146 34.12 6.75 -9.82
N ILE A 147 34.65 6.45 -8.63
CA ILE A 147 34.24 7.09 -7.35
C ILE A 147 34.57 8.58 -7.38
N ALA A 148 35.75 8.98 -7.87
CA ALA A 148 36.10 10.39 -8.03
C ALA A 148 35.16 11.13 -9.00
N GLU A 149 34.77 10.50 -10.12
CA GLU A 149 33.80 11.05 -11.09
C GLU A 149 32.39 11.19 -10.47
N ILE A 150 31.98 10.25 -9.61
CA ILE A 150 30.73 10.30 -8.83
C ILE A 150 30.76 11.46 -7.82
N PHE A 151 31.82 11.62 -7.03
CA PHE A 151 31.95 12.72 -6.06
C PHE A 151 31.98 14.09 -6.75
N ALA A 152 32.82 14.23 -7.77
CA ALA A 152 32.92 15.46 -8.57
C ALA A 152 31.62 15.80 -9.33
N PHE A 153 30.70 14.83 -9.50
CA PHE A 153 29.33 15.08 -9.93
C PHE A 153 28.42 15.50 -8.77
N ALA A 154 28.47 14.79 -7.63
CA ALA A 154 27.66 15.08 -6.45
C ALA A 154 27.86 16.51 -5.91
N ASP A 155 29.11 17.00 -5.88
CA ASP A 155 29.44 18.36 -5.42
C ASP A 155 28.88 19.49 -6.31
N ARG A 156 28.72 19.22 -7.62
CA ARG A 156 28.26 20.21 -8.61
C ARG A 156 26.79 20.05 -9.00
N ALA A 157 26.13 18.99 -8.53
CA ALA A 157 24.78 18.64 -8.93
C ALA A 157 23.74 19.60 -8.35
N ARG A 158 22.80 20.04 -9.19
CA ARG A 158 21.65 20.89 -8.79
C ARG A 158 20.33 20.11 -8.74
N SER A 159 20.39 18.80 -8.97
CA SER A 159 19.27 17.86 -8.95
C SER A 159 19.81 16.44 -8.80
N ALA A 160 19.09 15.56 -8.10
CA ALA A 160 19.44 14.15 -7.93
C ALA A 160 19.14 13.28 -9.19
N VAL A 161 19.36 13.82 -10.39
CA VAL A 161 19.16 13.11 -11.66
C VAL A 161 20.54 12.76 -12.23
N LEU A 162 20.85 11.47 -12.32
CA LEU A 162 22.13 11.00 -12.85
C LEU A 162 22.23 11.20 -14.37
N THR A 163 23.41 11.55 -14.88
CA THR A 163 23.73 11.48 -16.31
C THR A 163 24.16 10.05 -16.69
N PRO A 164 24.06 9.65 -17.98
CA PRO A 164 24.49 8.32 -18.43
C PRO A 164 25.92 7.97 -17.98
N ASP A 165 26.87 8.88 -18.16
CA ASP A 165 28.29 8.69 -17.77
C ASP A 165 28.46 8.34 -16.28
N ILE A 166 27.59 8.87 -15.40
CA ILE A 166 27.62 8.60 -13.96
C ILE A 166 26.91 7.28 -13.63
N VAL A 167 25.90 6.88 -14.41
CA VAL A 167 25.33 5.52 -14.33
C VAL A 167 26.36 4.47 -14.75
N ASP A 168 27.16 4.76 -15.79
CA ASP A 168 28.28 3.91 -16.20
C ASP A 168 29.40 3.89 -15.15
N ALA A 169 29.74 5.03 -14.52
CA ALA A 169 30.67 5.05 -13.38
C ALA A 169 30.17 4.16 -12.22
N TYR A 170 28.86 4.21 -11.92
CA TYR A 170 28.24 3.30 -10.96
C TYR A 170 28.33 1.83 -11.38
N ALA A 171 28.15 1.52 -12.66
CA ALA A 171 28.31 0.17 -13.19
C ALA A 171 29.76 -0.33 -13.11
N VAL A 172 30.76 0.55 -13.28
CA VAL A 172 32.18 0.24 -13.06
C VAL A 172 32.45 -0.08 -11.59
N VAL A 173 32.02 0.74 -10.64
CA VAL A 173 32.22 0.47 -9.21
C VAL A 173 31.55 -0.85 -8.81
N PHE A 174 30.32 -1.12 -9.26
CA PHE A 174 29.65 -2.39 -9.00
C PHE A 174 30.36 -3.59 -9.65
N HIS A 175 30.88 -3.45 -10.87
CA HIS A 175 31.63 -4.52 -11.52
C HIS A 175 32.93 -4.86 -10.78
N GLU A 176 33.74 -3.84 -10.48
CA GLU A 176 35.04 -4.01 -9.80
C GLU A 176 34.86 -4.48 -8.35
N SER A 177 33.72 -4.18 -7.69
CA SER A 177 33.39 -4.67 -6.33
C SER A 177 33.22 -6.19 -6.20
N GLN A 178 33.09 -6.91 -7.32
CA GLN A 178 32.85 -8.35 -7.41
C GLN A 178 31.52 -8.86 -6.81
N LEU A 179 30.60 -7.96 -6.42
CA LEU A 179 29.28 -8.33 -5.84
C LEU A 179 28.31 -8.99 -6.85
N ARG A 180 28.63 -8.96 -8.15
CA ARG A 180 27.80 -9.48 -9.24
C ARG A 180 27.92 -11.00 -9.38
N VAL A 181 27.04 -11.75 -8.72
CA VAL A 181 26.89 -13.22 -8.89
C VAL A 181 25.50 -13.54 -9.44
N GLY A 182 25.43 -14.17 -10.61
CA GLY A 182 24.19 -14.38 -11.37
C GLY A 182 23.28 -15.51 -10.87
N SER A 183 23.01 -15.61 -9.56
CA SER A 183 22.07 -16.60 -9.02
C SER A 183 21.54 -16.24 -7.64
N LEU A 184 20.21 -16.34 -7.47
CA LEU A 184 19.47 -16.30 -6.19
C LEU A 184 19.90 -17.47 -5.26
N ARG A 185 21.11 -17.39 -4.67
CA ARG A 185 21.67 -18.40 -3.74
C ARG A 185 21.81 -17.89 -2.29
N GLY A 186 21.36 -16.66 -2.01
CA GLY A 186 21.38 -16.08 -0.67
C GLY A 186 22.77 -15.95 -0.04
N ARG A 187 23.83 -15.77 -0.86
CA ARG A 187 25.19 -15.45 -0.38
C ARG A 187 25.13 -14.03 0.21
N PRO A 188 25.45 -13.83 1.50
CA PRO A 188 25.47 -12.51 2.11
C PRO A 188 26.25 -11.48 1.27
N GLY A 189 25.54 -10.47 0.76
CA GLY A 189 26.11 -9.40 -0.09
C GLY A 189 25.88 -9.57 -1.60
N SER A 190 25.45 -10.75 -2.05
CA SER A 190 24.95 -11.04 -3.40
C SER A 190 23.55 -11.66 -3.33
N ASP A 191 22.72 -11.16 -2.42
CA ASP A 191 21.35 -11.61 -2.16
C ASP A 191 20.34 -11.03 -3.17
N GLN A 192 20.77 -10.10 -4.04
CA GLN A 192 19.94 -9.21 -4.86
C GLN A 192 20.08 -9.48 -6.37
N GLU A 193 18.98 -9.40 -7.12
CA GLU A 193 18.98 -9.71 -8.58
C GLU A 193 19.79 -8.75 -9.46
N ALA A 194 19.92 -7.48 -9.08
CA ALA A 194 20.51 -6.43 -9.91
C ALA A 194 21.08 -5.27 -9.09
N PHE A 195 21.88 -4.42 -9.73
CA PHE A 195 22.21 -3.07 -9.28
C PHE A 195 21.71 -2.04 -10.30
N ASP A 196 21.16 -0.94 -9.81
CA ASP A 196 20.55 0.14 -10.59
C ASP A 196 20.65 1.40 -9.71
N ALA A 197 21.61 2.26 -10.03
CA ALA A 197 21.89 3.47 -9.28
C ALA A 197 20.80 4.54 -9.44
N PRO A 198 20.25 4.84 -10.64
CA PRO A 198 19.10 5.74 -10.78
C PRO A 198 17.93 5.44 -9.83
N SER A 199 17.51 4.18 -9.73
CA SER A 199 16.43 3.82 -8.79
C SER A 199 16.80 4.04 -7.32
N ILE A 200 18.07 3.78 -6.93
CA ILE A 200 18.53 4.01 -5.55
C ILE A 200 18.62 5.51 -5.22
N VAL A 201 19.07 6.34 -6.16
CA VAL A 201 19.12 7.80 -5.96
C VAL A 201 17.72 8.39 -5.80
N GLU A 202 16.76 7.94 -6.61
CA GLU A 202 15.36 8.38 -6.51
C GLU A 202 14.70 7.89 -5.21
N GLN A 203 14.98 6.65 -4.77
CA GLN A 203 14.54 6.15 -3.46
C GLN A 203 15.12 6.97 -2.30
N ALA A 204 16.42 7.28 -2.34
CA ALA A 204 17.05 8.11 -1.31
C ALA A 204 16.47 9.54 -1.29
N ARG A 205 16.23 10.14 -2.47
CA ARG A 205 15.56 11.44 -2.61
C ARG A 205 14.14 11.45 -1.99
N GLN A 206 13.45 10.32 -1.99
CA GLN A 206 12.14 10.17 -1.33
C GLN A 206 12.26 9.96 0.18
N GLN A 207 13.37 9.38 0.67
CA GLN A 207 13.63 9.11 2.09
C GLN A 207 14.24 10.32 2.84
N SER A 208 14.98 11.21 2.16
CA SER A 208 15.67 12.35 2.79
C SER A 208 14.76 13.54 3.18
N ASN A 209 13.44 13.38 3.20
CA ASN A 209 12.51 14.34 3.81
C ASN A 209 12.29 13.95 5.29
N PRO A 210 12.80 14.72 6.27
CA PRO A 210 12.93 14.25 7.65
C PRO A 210 11.63 14.30 8.46
N GLY A 211 11.36 13.24 9.22
CA GLY A 211 10.28 13.14 10.21
C GLY A 211 10.73 12.35 11.44
N GLY A 212 11.36 13.04 12.40
CA GLY A 212 11.98 12.44 13.60
C GLY A 212 13.46 12.08 13.40
N ALA A 213 14.36 12.31 14.35
CA ALA A 213 14.23 13.01 15.64
C ALA A 213 15.60 13.59 16.10
N GLY A 214 15.60 14.54 17.05
CA GLY A 214 16.77 14.82 17.92
C GLY A 214 17.92 15.68 17.38
N GLN A 215 17.74 17.02 17.33
CA GLN A 215 18.75 18.10 17.42
C GLN A 215 19.98 18.16 16.46
N GLN A 216 20.43 19.41 16.21
CA GLN A 216 21.69 19.80 15.56
C GLN A 216 21.98 19.35 14.10
N VAL A 217 21.11 19.74 13.15
CA VAL A 217 21.56 20.11 11.79
C VAL A 217 20.96 21.47 11.39
N LEU A 218 21.42 22.55 12.03
CA LEU A 218 21.04 23.93 11.72
C LEU A 218 22.14 24.60 10.85
N SER A 219 22.11 24.36 9.53
CA SER A 219 22.65 25.26 8.47
C SER A 219 22.80 24.61 7.08
N SER A 220 22.96 23.28 7.00
CA SER A 220 23.27 22.57 5.75
C SER A 220 22.08 22.48 4.78
N GLY A 221 22.01 23.40 3.81
CA GLY A 221 20.88 23.52 2.88
C GLY A 221 20.78 22.44 1.78
N ILE A 222 19.75 22.57 0.94
CA ILE A 222 19.26 21.63 -0.12
C ILE A 222 20.35 20.91 -0.94
N ALA A 223 21.49 21.56 -1.18
CA ALA A 223 22.63 20.94 -1.88
C ALA A 223 23.17 19.69 -1.16
N ALA A 224 23.17 19.68 0.18
CA ALA A 224 23.55 18.51 0.98
C ALA A 224 22.59 17.33 0.71
N THR A 225 21.27 17.57 0.76
CA THR A 225 20.24 16.56 0.45
C THR A 225 20.39 15.98 -0.97
N ILE A 226 20.87 16.78 -1.93
CA ILE A 226 21.14 16.32 -3.30
C ILE A 226 22.44 15.51 -3.37
N LYS A 227 23.53 15.96 -2.73
CA LYS A 227 24.79 15.18 -2.60
C LYS A 227 24.52 13.84 -1.91
N ASP A 228 23.71 13.83 -0.85
CA ASP A 228 23.30 12.63 -0.13
C ASP A 228 22.45 11.68 -0.97
N ALA A 229 21.44 12.16 -1.68
CA ALA A 229 20.65 11.31 -2.59
C ALA A 229 21.56 10.70 -3.66
N ILE A 230 22.47 11.48 -4.25
CA ILE A 230 23.41 11.02 -5.26
C ILE A 230 24.39 9.98 -4.71
N LEU A 231 24.91 10.12 -3.49
CA LEU A 231 25.86 9.19 -2.87
C LEU A 231 25.20 7.92 -2.29
N ALA A 232 23.87 7.84 -2.27
CA ALA A 232 23.13 6.68 -1.75
C ALA A 232 23.49 5.32 -2.41
N PRO A 233 23.74 5.20 -3.73
CA PRO A 233 24.15 3.94 -4.34
C PRO A 233 25.54 3.48 -3.87
N LEU A 234 26.47 4.40 -3.53
CA LEU A 234 27.74 4.00 -2.92
C LEU A 234 27.51 3.43 -1.51
N ARG A 235 26.68 4.08 -0.68
CA ARG A 235 26.30 3.55 0.65
C ARG A 235 25.62 2.18 0.53
N GLN A 236 24.77 1.99 -0.48
CA GLN A 236 24.12 0.71 -0.78
C GLN A 236 25.10 -0.38 -1.20
N LEU A 237 26.11 -0.05 -2.01
CA LEU A 237 27.20 -0.97 -2.34
C LEU A 237 28.05 -1.31 -1.11
N SER A 238 28.36 -0.34 -0.24
CA SER A 238 29.11 -0.58 1.00
C SER A 238 28.38 -1.50 1.96
N PHE A 239 27.05 -1.38 2.09
CA PHE A 239 26.23 -2.30 2.87
C PHE A 239 26.33 -3.75 2.36
N TRP A 240 26.22 -3.97 1.05
CA TRP A 240 26.39 -5.30 0.45
C TRP A 240 27.81 -5.83 0.59
N LYS A 241 28.81 -4.98 0.36
CA LYS A 241 30.24 -5.32 0.49
C LYS A 241 30.62 -5.67 1.92
N MET A 242 30.01 -5.03 2.91
CA MET A 242 30.21 -5.35 4.32
C MET A 242 29.57 -6.69 4.71
N LYS A 243 28.40 -7.04 4.16
CA LYS A 243 27.82 -8.39 4.31
C LYS A 243 28.74 -9.48 3.72
N ASP A 244 29.34 -9.22 2.56
CA ASP A 244 30.31 -10.15 1.98
C ASP A 244 31.64 -10.18 2.75
N ARG A 245 32.12 -9.04 3.28
CA ARG A 245 33.32 -8.98 4.15
C ARG A 245 33.12 -9.80 5.44
N ALA A 246 31.96 -9.69 6.10
CA ALA A 246 31.61 -10.49 7.27
C ALA A 246 31.61 -12.01 6.95
N ARG A 247 31.11 -12.38 5.77
CA ARG A 247 31.11 -13.76 5.27
C ARG A 247 32.52 -14.25 4.92
N VAL A 248 33.33 -13.45 4.23
CA VAL A 248 34.74 -13.76 3.90
C VAL A 248 35.55 -13.98 5.17
N PHE A 249 35.51 -13.04 6.12
CA PHE A 249 36.22 -13.16 7.40
C PHE A 249 35.77 -14.40 8.19
N GLY A 250 34.46 -14.65 8.22
CA GLY A 250 33.89 -15.85 8.81
C GLY A 250 34.45 -17.13 8.20
N GLU A 251 34.45 -17.26 6.87
CA GLU A 251 34.95 -18.44 6.14
C GLU A 251 36.48 -18.57 6.13
N SER A 252 37.24 -17.49 6.40
CA SER A 252 38.71 -17.49 6.43
C SER A 252 39.27 -17.51 7.86
N GLY A 253 39.63 -16.35 8.40
CA GLY A 253 40.37 -16.20 9.66
C GLY A 253 39.61 -16.76 10.87
N ALA A 254 38.30 -16.49 10.95
CA ALA A 254 37.48 -17.01 12.04
C ALA A 254 37.32 -18.55 11.96
N HIS A 255 37.09 -19.10 10.76
CA HIS A 255 36.99 -20.55 10.56
C HIS A 255 38.30 -21.28 10.91
N ALA A 256 39.44 -20.75 10.45
CA ALA A 256 40.76 -21.27 10.78
C ALA A 256 41.02 -21.23 12.29
N LEU A 257 40.74 -20.09 12.94
CA LEU A 257 40.81 -19.95 14.40
C LEU A 257 39.92 -20.99 15.11
N LEU A 258 38.68 -21.22 14.66
CA LEU A 258 37.80 -22.21 15.28
C LEU A 258 38.38 -23.63 15.20
N GLY A 259 38.95 -24.02 14.05
CA GLY A 259 39.64 -25.30 13.89
C GLY A 259 40.82 -25.45 14.85
N ASP A 260 41.67 -24.43 14.94
CA ASP A 260 42.82 -24.38 15.84
C ASP A 260 42.42 -24.46 17.32
N LEU A 261 41.38 -23.74 17.73
CA LEU A 261 40.87 -23.76 19.10
C LEU A 261 40.22 -25.13 19.43
N GLN A 262 39.47 -25.72 18.50
CA GLN A 262 38.92 -27.08 18.67
C GLN A 262 40.04 -28.13 18.78
N ALA A 263 41.15 -27.96 18.06
CA ALA A 263 42.32 -28.84 18.13
C ALA A 263 43.12 -28.66 19.43
N ALA A 264 43.23 -27.43 19.93
CA ALA A 264 43.86 -27.11 21.22
C ALA A 264 43.04 -27.60 22.44
N ALA A 265 41.71 -27.63 22.33
CA ALA A 265 40.80 -28.11 23.35
C ALA A 265 39.78 -29.13 22.79
N PRO A 266 40.17 -30.38 22.54
CA PRO A 266 39.28 -31.40 21.96
C PRO A 266 38.05 -31.71 22.84
N ASP A 267 38.21 -31.63 24.18
CA ASP A 267 37.18 -31.98 25.16
C ASP A 267 36.25 -30.81 25.57
N ALA A 268 36.58 -29.56 25.18
CA ALA A 268 35.80 -28.39 25.57
C ALA A 268 34.54 -28.21 24.70
N ALA A 269 33.44 -27.69 25.26
CA ALA A 269 32.30 -27.29 24.46
C ALA A 269 32.56 -25.97 23.72
N PHE A 270 31.96 -25.74 22.55
CA PHE A 270 32.14 -24.49 21.77
C PHE A 270 30.80 -23.81 21.48
N HIS A 271 30.57 -22.65 22.10
CA HIS A 271 29.31 -21.90 22.04
C HIS A 271 29.52 -20.57 21.32
N LEU A 272 28.85 -20.39 20.18
CA LEU A 272 29.02 -19.23 19.31
C LEU A 272 27.79 -18.30 19.41
N MET A 273 28.03 -17.00 19.54
CA MET A 273 27.02 -15.95 19.52
C MET A 273 27.40 -14.85 18.52
N GLY A 274 26.45 -14.43 17.69
CA GLY A 274 26.60 -13.27 16.81
C GLY A 274 25.52 -12.24 17.09
N HIS A 275 25.87 -10.96 16.96
CA HIS A 275 24.91 -9.86 16.86
C HIS A 275 24.89 -9.31 15.44
N SER A 276 23.72 -9.02 14.84
CA SER A 276 23.65 -8.28 13.57
C SER A 276 24.48 -8.93 12.45
N PHE A 277 25.44 -8.23 11.81
CA PHE A 277 26.38 -8.84 10.86
C PHE A 277 27.36 -9.84 11.50
N GLY A 278 27.61 -9.76 12.81
CA GLY A 278 28.28 -10.82 13.56
C GLY A 278 27.57 -12.17 13.46
N CYS A 279 26.25 -12.20 13.20
CA CYS A 279 25.53 -13.42 12.85
C CYS A 279 26.05 -14.04 11.54
N ILE A 280 26.40 -13.22 10.54
CA ILE A 280 27.04 -13.69 9.30
C ILE A 280 28.41 -14.28 9.64
N VAL A 281 29.21 -13.58 10.47
CA VAL A 281 30.55 -14.03 10.89
C VAL A 281 30.48 -15.41 11.55
N VAL A 282 29.67 -15.60 12.60
CA VAL A 282 29.59 -16.91 13.30
C VAL A 282 28.98 -18.02 12.43
N SER A 283 28.07 -17.68 11.53
CA SER A 283 27.50 -18.65 10.58
C SER A 283 28.55 -19.13 9.58
N ALA A 284 29.29 -18.20 8.98
CA ALA A 284 30.40 -18.49 8.07
C ALA A 284 31.57 -19.22 8.77
N MET A 285 31.87 -18.86 10.03
CA MET A 285 32.84 -19.53 10.90
C MET A 285 32.51 -21.01 11.15
N VAL A 286 31.22 -21.37 11.23
CA VAL A 286 30.77 -22.77 11.28
C VAL A 286 30.75 -23.41 9.89
N ALA A 287 30.26 -22.69 8.88
CA ALA A 287 30.02 -23.19 7.53
C ALA A 287 31.29 -23.45 6.71
N GLY A 288 32.40 -22.75 7.01
CA GLY A 288 33.66 -22.84 6.27
C GLY A 288 33.57 -22.38 4.80
N PRO A 289 34.68 -22.37 4.05
CA PRO A 289 34.67 -22.00 2.64
C PRO A 289 33.96 -23.07 1.79
N GLU A 290 33.39 -22.67 0.64
CA GLU A 290 32.80 -23.60 -0.33
C GLU A 290 33.85 -24.16 -1.31
N GLY A 291 33.76 -25.46 -1.64
CA GLY A 291 34.45 -26.07 -2.78
C GLY A 291 35.38 -27.25 -2.43
N ALA A 292 36.05 -27.78 -3.45
CA ALA A 292 36.85 -29.02 -3.35
C ALA A 292 38.11 -28.93 -2.44
N ASN A 293 38.50 -27.71 -2.05
CA ASN A 293 39.63 -27.45 -1.14
C ASN A 293 39.16 -27.02 0.26
N ALA A 294 37.88 -27.20 0.60
CA ALA A 294 37.34 -26.85 1.90
C ALA A 294 37.79 -27.84 2.98
N SER A 295 38.54 -27.35 3.98
CA SER A 295 38.78 -28.07 5.22
C SER A 295 37.52 -27.96 6.11
N PRO A 296 36.82 -29.05 6.46
CA PRO A 296 35.75 -28.99 7.45
C PRO A 296 36.33 -28.81 8.86
N LEU A 297 35.50 -28.30 9.80
CA LEU A 297 35.85 -28.33 11.22
C LEU A 297 36.03 -29.77 11.70
N ALA A 298 36.94 -29.97 12.66
CA ALA A 298 37.19 -31.29 13.25
C ALA A 298 35.96 -31.87 13.97
N ARG A 299 35.06 -31.00 14.45
CA ARG A 299 33.75 -31.37 15.02
C ARG A 299 32.72 -30.24 14.93
N PRO A 300 31.42 -30.56 15.00
CA PRO A 300 30.36 -29.56 15.20
C PRO A 300 30.60 -28.65 16.41
N VAL A 301 30.10 -27.41 16.35
CA VAL A 301 30.01 -26.53 17.53
C VAL A 301 28.83 -26.94 18.40
N ASP A 302 28.84 -26.57 19.67
CA ASP A 302 27.84 -27.01 20.65
C ASP A 302 26.55 -26.19 20.62
N SER A 303 26.62 -24.87 20.44
CA SER A 303 25.43 -24.06 20.16
C SER A 303 25.78 -22.86 19.29
N LEU A 304 24.77 -22.37 18.57
CA LEU A 304 24.88 -21.19 17.71
C LEU A 304 23.69 -20.26 18.00
N PHE A 305 23.95 -19.02 18.42
CA PHE A 305 22.93 -18.03 18.74
C PHE A 305 23.07 -16.79 17.84
N LEU A 306 22.01 -16.49 17.09
CA LEU A 306 21.97 -15.38 16.14
C LEU A 306 21.04 -14.28 16.69
N VAL A 307 21.60 -13.30 17.40
CA VAL A 307 20.82 -12.24 18.06
C VAL A 307 20.62 -11.08 17.09
N GLN A 308 19.36 -10.77 16.79
CA GLN A 308 18.95 -9.79 15.78
C GLN A 308 19.70 -9.94 14.45
N GLY A 309 19.56 -11.12 13.83
CA GLY A 309 20.34 -11.52 12.66
C GLY A 309 20.09 -10.65 11.42
N ALA A 310 21.08 -9.83 11.06
CA ALA A 310 21.07 -8.99 9.86
C ALA A 310 21.56 -9.76 8.61
N LEU A 311 20.94 -10.92 8.35
CA LEU A 311 21.12 -11.79 7.20
C LEU A 311 19.78 -12.39 6.77
N SER A 312 19.72 -12.99 5.57
CA SER A 312 18.45 -13.42 4.97
C SER A 312 17.74 -14.47 5.81
N LEU A 313 16.42 -14.32 6.01
CA LEU A 313 15.56 -15.34 6.60
C LEU A 313 15.69 -16.71 5.88
N TRP A 314 16.04 -16.69 4.60
CA TRP A 314 16.24 -17.87 3.75
C TRP A 314 17.65 -18.46 3.81
N SER A 315 18.60 -17.87 4.56
CA SER A 315 20.00 -18.33 4.56
C SER A 315 20.18 -19.78 5.00
N TYR A 316 19.20 -20.38 5.69
CA TYR A 316 19.21 -21.78 6.15
C TYR A 316 18.20 -22.69 5.43
N ALA A 317 17.49 -22.16 4.44
CA ALA A 317 16.34 -22.82 3.82
C ALA A 317 16.73 -24.11 3.08
N THR A 318 15.98 -25.19 3.32
CA THR A 318 16.02 -26.43 2.52
C THR A 318 15.35 -26.26 1.15
N ASP A 319 14.42 -25.32 1.03
CA ASP A 319 13.93 -24.83 -0.26
C ASP A 319 13.48 -23.36 -0.10
N ILE A 320 13.70 -22.54 -1.13
CA ILE A 320 13.35 -21.11 -1.13
C ILE A 320 12.10 -20.94 -2.02
N PRO A 321 10.93 -20.52 -1.47
CA PRO A 321 9.68 -20.46 -2.24
C PRO A 321 9.75 -19.64 -3.53
N TYR A 322 10.55 -18.56 -3.52
CA TYR A 322 10.78 -17.66 -4.65
C TYR A 322 11.81 -18.16 -5.66
N ALA A 323 12.54 -19.24 -5.32
CA ALA A 323 13.52 -19.85 -6.19
C ALA A 323 13.60 -21.38 -5.98
N PRO A 324 12.53 -22.14 -6.30
CA PRO A 324 12.42 -23.55 -5.95
C PRO A 324 13.60 -24.41 -6.42
N GLY A 325 14.02 -25.34 -5.56
CA GLY A 325 15.18 -26.19 -5.76
C GLY A 325 16.53 -25.51 -5.44
N LYS A 326 16.53 -24.34 -4.79
CA LYS A 326 17.75 -23.68 -4.30
C LYS A 326 17.81 -23.72 -2.79
N LEU A 327 18.97 -24.15 -2.29
CA LEU A 327 19.31 -24.13 -0.87
C LEU A 327 19.72 -22.72 -0.43
N GLY A 328 19.42 -22.37 0.82
CA GLY A 328 20.02 -21.24 1.50
C GLY A 328 21.54 -21.42 1.68
N TYR A 329 22.30 -20.33 1.64
CA TYR A 329 23.76 -20.37 1.65
C TYR A 329 24.37 -21.14 2.85
N PHE A 330 23.83 -20.92 4.04
CA PHE A 330 24.22 -21.60 5.28
C PHE A 330 23.42 -22.89 5.55
N GLN A 331 22.60 -23.38 4.61
CA GLN A 331 21.89 -24.67 4.74
C GLN A 331 22.86 -25.83 5.01
N ARG A 332 24.10 -25.76 4.49
CA ARG A 332 25.18 -26.72 4.79
C ARG A 332 25.48 -26.90 6.28
N ILE A 333 25.20 -25.90 7.11
CA ILE A 333 25.31 -26.02 8.58
C ILE A 333 24.34 -27.08 9.12
N LEU A 334 23.14 -27.19 8.54
CA LEU A 334 22.11 -28.14 8.94
C LEU A 334 22.32 -29.52 8.32
N SER A 335 22.51 -29.58 6.99
CA SER A 335 22.62 -30.85 6.25
C SER A 335 23.90 -31.63 6.55
N GLU A 336 24.97 -30.95 6.96
CA GLU A 336 26.21 -31.58 7.42
C GLU A 336 26.31 -31.67 8.97
N GLY A 337 25.25 -31.27 9.70
CA GLY A 337 25.17 -31.40 11.16
C GLY A 337 26.22 -30.59 11.94
N ARG A 338 26.61 -29.42 11.44
CA ARG A 338 27.74 -28.62 11.98
C ARG A 338 27.46 -27.90 13.30
N VAL A 339 26.22 -27.95 13.79
CA VAL A 339 25.84 -27.58 15.17
C VAL A 339 25.28 -28.83 15.86
N ARG A 340 25.85 -29.20 17.01
CA ARG A 340 25.46 -30.37 17.82
C ARG A 340 24.22 -30.12 18.67
N GLY A 341 24.07 -28.91 19.20
CA GLY A 341 22.94 -28.49 20.04
C GLY A 341 21.90 -27.70 19.26
N PRO A 342 21.08 -26.89 19.95
CA PRO A 342 20.11 -26.03 19.28
C PRO A 342 20.78 -24.85 18.57
N LEU A 343 20.16 -24.42 17.47
CA LEU A 343 20.42 -23.15 16.80
C LEU A 343 19.34 -22.17 17.24
N LEU A 344 19.70 -21.17 18.05
CA LEU A 344 18.79 -20.14 18.52
C LEU A 344 18.89 -18.89 17.65
N THR A 345 17.79 -18.14 17.51
CA THR A 345 17.82 -16.77 17.00
C THR A 345 16.74 -15.91 17.65
N THR A 346 16.99 -14.61 17.80
CA THR A 346 15.96 -13.65 18.26
C THR A 346 15.37 -12.86 17.11
N ARG A 347 14.10 -12.47 17.26
CA ARG A 347 13.47 -11.38 16.51
C ARG A 347 12.90 -10.33 17.45
N SER A 348 12.73 -9.09 16.99
CA SER A 348 11.92 -8.07 17.68
C SER A 348 11.21 -7.14 16.70
N THR A 349 9.95 -6.81 16.99
CA THR A 349 9.20 -5.76 16.27
C THR A 349 9.78 -4.35 16.48
N HIS A 350 10.59 -4.15 17.52
CA HIS A 350 11.24 -2.87 17.85
C HIS A 350 12.61 -2.70 17.19
N ASP A 351 13.16 -3.74 16.54
CA ASP A 351 14.39 -3.64 15.75
C ASP A 351 14.08 -2.96 14.39
N SER A 352 14.30 -1.65 14.32
CA SER A 352 14.13 -0.91 13.05
C SER A 352 15.31 -1.10 12.09
N ALA A 353 16.49 -1.52 12.56
CA ALA A 353 17.61 -1.83 11.68
C ALA A 353 17.35 -3.07 10.82
N VAL A 354 16.87 -4.16 11.41
CA VAL A 354 16.56 -5.41 10.71
C VAL A 354 15.13 -5.45 10.18
N GLY A 355 14.17 -4.81 10.88
CA GLY A 355 12.77 -4.72 10.45
C GLY A 355 12.51 -3.73 9.33
N ARG A 356 13.23 -2.60 9.27
CA ARG A 356 12.98 -1.51 8.29
C ARG A 356 14.15 -1.25 7.36
N PHE A 357 15.37 -1.09 7.86
CA PHE A 357 16.52 -0.72 7.02
C PHE A 357 17.14 -1.89 6.26
N TYR A 358 17.21 -3.10 6.83
CA TYR A 358 17.73 -4.27 6.14
C TYR A 358 16.93 -4.64 4.87
N PRO A 359 15.58 -4.65 4.85
CA PRO A 359 14.82 -4.93 3.63
C PRO A 359 14.93 -3.82 2.57
N LEU A 360 15.00 -2.55 2.98
CA LEU A 360 15.33 -1.44 2.06
C LEU A 360 16.72 -1.67 1.43
N GLY A 361 17.73 -1.96 2.26
CA GLY A 361 19.08 -2.32 1.85
C GLY A 361 19.20 -3.62 1.05
N ALA A 362 18.15 -4.44 0.99
CA ALA A 362 18.07 -5.67 0.20
C ALA A 362 17.35 -5.49 -1.16
N ARG A 363 16.94 -4.26 -1.51
CA ARG A 363 16.19 -3.87 -2.72
C ARG A 363 14.69 -4.23 -2.73
N LEU A 364 13.96 -3.97 -1.65
CA LEU A 364 12.49 -3.95 -1.72
C LEU A 364 11.97 -2.97 -2.79
N LYS A 365 11.47 -3.50 -3.91
CA LYS A 365 10.12 -3.14 -4.34
C LYS A 365 9.14 -3.75 -3.32
N GLY A 366 8.00 -3.10 -3.10
CA GLY A 366 7.01 -3.49 -2.08
C GLY A 366 6.40 -4.88 -2.30
N GLN A 367 7.13 -5.93 -1.94
CA GLN A 367 6.59 -7.23 -1.62
C GLN A 367 6.08 -7.19 -0.19
N VAL A 368 4.90 -7.76 0.02
CA VAL A 368 4.35 -7.92 1.36
C VAL A 368 3.70 -9.29 1.51
N LEU A 369 3.90 -9.83 2.71
CA LEU A 369 3.29 -11.04 3.26
C LEU A 369 1.78 -11.12 3.00
N LEU A 370 1.39 -12.00 2.10
CA LEU A 370 0.00 -12.38 1.82
C LEU A 370 -0.14 -13.89 1.91
N GLY A 371 -0.46 -14.39 3.11
CA GLY A 371 -0.56 -15.82 3.45
C GLY A 371 0.52 -16.28 4.45
N GLU A 372 0.63 -17.59 4.67
CA GLU A 372 1.63 -18.22 5.55
C GLU A 372 3.08 -18.16 5.00
N THR A 373 3.26 -17.57 3.82
CA THR A 373 4.53 -17.51 3.08
C THR A 373 5.30 -16.22 3.35
N TYR A 374 6.39 -16.35 4.10
CA TYR A 374 7.40 -15.32 4.42
C TYR A 374 7.95 -14.58 3.17
N PRO A 375 8.44 -13.34 3.28
CA PRO A 375 8.79 -12.50 2.12
C PRO A 375 10.11 -12.92 1.46
N GLU A 376 10.33 -12.58 0.18
CA GLU A 376 11.59 -12.90 -0.53
C GLU A 376 12.81 -12.20 0.10
N TYR A 377 12.62 -10.94 0.52
CA TYR A 377 13.66 -10.10 1.11
C TYR A 377 13.30 -9.70 2.54
N GLY A 378 13.99 -10.27 3.53
CA GLY A 378 13.81 -9.96 4.95
C GLY A 378 14.98 -10.45 5.81
N GLY A 379 15.10 -9.90 7.01
CA GLY A 379 16.16 -10.28 7.97
C GLY A 379 15.69 -11.30 8.99
N ILE A 380 16.61 -12.17 9.46
CA ILE A 380 16.35 -13.11 10.56
C ILE A 380 15.90 -12.37 11.84
N GLY A 381 16.48 -11.21 12.17
CA GLY A 381 16.05 -10.38 13.31
C GLY A 381 14.62 -9.80 13.21
N ALA A 382 13.98 -9.88 12.04
CA ALA A 382 12.58 -9.52 11.87
C ALA A 382 11.66 -10.75 11.82
N PHE A 383 12.06 -11.79 11.10
CA PHE A 383 11.17 -12.91 10.74
C PHE A 383 11.56 -14.27 11.34
N GLY A 384 12.73 -14.41 11.95
CA GLY A 384 13.37 -15.69 12.27
C GLY A 384 13.94 -16.40 11.03
N ILE A 385 14.47 -17.61 11.23
CA ILE A 385 14.92 -18.52 10.18
C ILE A 385 13.71 -19.21 9.53
N ARG A 386 13.66 -19.24 8.19
CA ARG A 386 12.54 -19.78 7.39
C ARG A 386 13.00 -20.67 6.24
N GLY A 387 12.06 -21.47 5.72
CA GLY A 387 12.31 -22.46 4.66
C GLY A 387 13.00 -23.75 5.13
N SER A 388 13.15 -23.95 6.44
CA SER A 388 13.76 -25.14 7.07
C SER A 388 12.70 -25.90 7.86
N ALA A 389 12.46 -27.18 7.54
CA ALA A 389 11.33 -27.96 8.05
C ALA A 389 11.35 -28.31 9.57
N GLY A 390 12.36 -27.85 10.32
CA GLY A 390 12.52 -28.05 11.77
C GLY A 390 12.70 -26.75 12.56
N ALA A 391 12.28 -25.61 12.01
CA ALA A 391 12.29 -24.33 12.71
C ALA A 391 11.01 -24.13 13.53
N GLN A 392 11.16 -23.86 14.82
CA GLN A 392 10.08 -23.70 15.80
C GLN A 392 9.99 -22.25 16.26
N ASP A 393 8.77 -21.71 16.37
CA ASP A 393 8.50 -20.37 16.91
C ASP A 393 8.13 -20.45 18.39
N MET A 394 8.73 -19.58 19.21
CA MET A 394 8.46 -19.51 20.65
C MET A 394 8.65 -18.07 21.15
N VAL A 395 7.86 -17.63 22.13
CA VAL A 395 8.05 -16.32 22.78
C VAL A 395 9.20 -16.42 23.79
N MET A 396 10.10 -15.44 23.84
CA MET A 396 11.16 -15.35 24.84
C MET A 396 10.55 -15.22 26.24
N GLN A 397 10.98 -16.08 27.16
CA GLN A 397 10.51 -16.15 28.53
C GLN A 397 11.47 -15.46 29.50
N THR A 398 10.97 -15.15 30.69
CA THR A 398 11.71 -14.60 31.83
C THR A 398 12.80 -15.54 32.35
N SER A 399 13.78 -15.01 33.09
CA SER A 399 14.96 -15.76 33.56
C SER A 399 14.71 -16.88 34.59
N ASP A 400 13.47 -17.06 35.04
CA ASP A 400 13.01 -18.16 35.92
C ASP A 400 12.38 -19.34 35.13
N PHE A 401 12.25 -19.20 33.81
CA PHE A 401 11.73 -20.25 32.94
C PHE A 401 12.72 -21.43 32.81
N ILE A 402 12.25 -22.55 32.26
CA ILE A 402 13.08 -23.72 31.96
C ILE A 402 12.93 -24.05 30.48
N TYR A 403 13.83 -23.51 29.67
CA TYR A 403 13.93 -23.89 28.26
C TYR A 403 14.34 -25.37 28.12
N VAL A 404 13.53 -26.13 27.37
CA VAL A 404 13.81 -27.52 26.98
C VAL A 404 14.03 -27.55 25.47
N PHE A 405 15.22 -27.12 25.04
CA PHE A 405 15.59 -27.17 23.62
C PHE A 405 16.01 -28.58 23.20
N GLU A 406 15.95 -28.85 21.90
CA GLU A 406 16.41 -30.11 21.30
C GLU A 406 17.66 -29.91 20.43
N ASN A 407 18.54 -30.91 20.44
CA ASN A 407 19.78 -30.91 19.67
C ASN A 407 19.49 -30.96 18.15
N GLY A 408 20.12 -30.08 17.37
CA GLY A 408 19.91 -29.94 15.93
C GLY A 408 18.66 -29.19 15.51
N CYS A 409 17.80 -28.77 16.45
CA CYS A 409 16.59 -27.98 16.16
C CYS A 409 16.87 -26.47 16.10
N ILE A 410 16.03 -25.76 15.35
CA ILE A 410 16.10 -24.29 15.19
C ILE A 410 14.97 -23.65 15.99
N TYR A 411 15.28 -22.62 16.79
CA TYR A 411 14.30 -21.89 17.58
C TYR A 411 14.33 -20.38 17.28
N ASN A 412 13.20 -19.89 16.78
CA ASN A 412 12.92 -18.49 16.50
C ASN A 412 12.26 -17.86 17.74
N LEU A 413 13.06 -17.20 18.57
CA LEU A 413 12.62 -16.58 19.83
C LEU A 413 12.06 -15.17 19.56
N ASP A 414 10.77 -14.97 19.87
CA ASP A 414 10.16 -13.64 19.85
C ASP A 414 10.58 -12.87 21.10
N ALA A 415 11.52 -11.94 20.92
CA ALA A 415 12.11 -11.15 22.00
C ALA A 415 11.52 -9.73 22.05
N SER A 416 10.36 -9.49 21.42
CA SER A 416 9.76 -8.16 21.28
C SER A 416 9.45 -7.49 22.64
N ASP A 417 9.09 -8.26 23.67
CA ASP A 417 8.87 -7.75 25.03
C ASP A 417 10.16 -7.48 25.83
N VAL A 418 11.33 -7.85 25.30
CA VAL A 418 12.63 -7.74 25.98
C VAL A 418 13.54 -6.76 25.24
N ILE A 419 13.84 -7.04 23.97
CA ILE A 419 14.67 -6.24 23.07
C ILE A 419 13.78 -5.14 22.48
N LYS A 420 13.60 -4.04 23.22
CA LYS A 420 12.62 -2.98 22.92
C LYS A 420 13.06 -1.55 23.18
N ASN A 421 14.17 -1.36 23.89
CA ASN A 421 14.67 -0.04 24.29
C ASN A 421 15.69 0.44 23.25
N GLY A 422 15.64 1.69 22.79
CA GLY A 422 16.67 2.19 21.88
C GLY A 422 16.31 3.49 21.17
N ASP A 423 17.19 4.47 21.28
CA ASP A 423 17.03 5.79 20.68
C ASP A 423 17.60 5.86 19.26
N GLY A 424 17.06 6.78 18.47
CA GLY A 424 17.50 7.01 17.09
C GLY A 424 16.98 5.97 16.07
N PRO A 425 17.50 5.98 14.83
CA PRO A 425 16.88 5.26 13.72
C PRO A 425 16.90 3.73 13.87
N ALA A 426 17.92 3.15 14.51
CA ALA A 426 18.05 1.70 14.64
C ALA A 426 16.98 1.06 15.55
N GLY A 427 16.35 1.84 16.44
CA GLY A 427 15.49 1.30 17.50
C GLY A 427 16.25 0.32 18.40
N ALA A 428 15.58 -0.77 18.79
CA ALA A 428 16.12 -1.74 19.76
C ALA A 428 17.23 -2.67 19.22
N HIS A 429 17.81 -2.40 18.06
CA HIS A 429 18.76 -3.32 17.40
C HIS A 429 19.95 -3.75 18.29
N SER A 430 20.49 -2.84 19.10
CA SER A 430 21.65 -3.07 19.98
C SER A 430 21.28 -3.34 21.45
N ASP A 431 19.99 -3.52 21.74
CA ASP A 431 19.39 -3.71 23.07
C ASP A 431 19.36 -5.20 23.45
N ILE A 432 20.53 -5.85 23.34
CA ILE A 432 20.68 -7.31 23.41
C ILE A 432 21.18 -7.81 24.77
N ALA A 433 21.60 -6.92 25.65
CA ALA A 433 22.30 -7.23 26.90
C ALA A 433 21.35 -7.44 28.09
N HIS A 434 20.29 -8.21 27.89
CA HIS A 434 19.25 -8.48 28.89
C HIS A 434 19.43 -9.87 29.55
N PRO A 435 19.05 -10.03 30.83
CA PRO A 435 19.07 -11.31 31.52
C PRO A 435 18.29 -12.43 30.82
N GLU A 436 17.19 -12.11 30.13
CA GLU A 436 16.34 -13.07 29.41
C GLU A 436 17.01 -13.57 28.12
N VAL A 437 17.73 -12.69 27.41
CA VAL A 437 18.51 -13.06 26.21
C VAL A 437 19.72 -13.91 26.61
N ALA A 438 20.38 -13.58 27.73
CA ALA A 438 21.43 -14.39 28.32
C ALA A 438 20.92 -15.75 28.82
N HIS A 439 19.77 -15.78 29.50
CA HIS A 439 19.10 -17.00 29.98
C HIS A 439 18.74 -17.94 28.83
N ALA A 440 18.24 -17.43 27.71
CA ALA A 440 17.99 -18.24 26.51
C ALA A 440 19.27 -18.90 25.97
N PHE A 441 20.40 -18.18 25.95
CA PHE A 441 21.69 -18.76 25.54
C PHE A 441 22.21 -19.78 26.55
N TRP A 442 22.08 -19.52 27.86
CA TRP A 442 22.37 -20.51 28.90
C TRP A 442 21.49 -21.76 28.76
N GLY A 443 20.22 -21.63 28.37
CA GLY A 443 19.35 -22.76 28.04
C GLY A 443 19.95 -23.67 26.94
N ALA A 444 20.50 -23.10 25.88
CA ALA A 444 21.20 -23.85 24.83
C ALA A 444 22.47 -24.55 25.34
N VAL A 445 23.26 -23.90 26.19
CA VAL A 445 24.44 -24.49 26.86
C VAL A 445 24.02 -25.64 27.78
N LEU A 446 22.95 -25.44 28.57
CA LEU A 446 22.45 -26.35 29.59
C LEU A 446 21.77 -27.60 29.01
N THR A 447 21.19 -27.50 27.82
CA THR A 447 20.50 -28.59 27.08
C THR A 447 21.38 -29.84 26.84
N MET A 448 22.70 -29.68 26.75
CA MET A 448 23.63 -30.77 26.45
C MET A 448 23.62 -31.90 27.50
N LYS A 449 23.32 -33.14 27.08
CA LYS A 449 23.59 -34.33 27.90
C LYS A 449 25.09 -34.64 27.93
N GLY A 450 25.63 -34.90 29.12
CA GLY A 450 27.03 -35.30 29.29
C GLY A 450 27.31 -36.64 28.61
N THR A 451 28.29 -36.68 27.71
CA THR A 451 28.64 -37.89 26.94
C THR A 451 29.35 -38.93 27.81
N VAL A 452 28.70 -40.07 28.04
CA VAL A 452 29.31 -41.28 28.59
C VAL A 452 28.97 -42.45 27.65
N ALA A 453 30.01 -43.18 27.22
CA ALA A 453 29.98 -44.46 26.51
C ALA A 453 29.15 -44.58 25.21
N SER A 454 29.87 -44.55 24.09
CA SER A 454 29.70 -45.38 22.87
C SER A 454 28.41 -46.19 22.67
N ALA A 455 27.72 -45.92 21.56
CA ALA A 455 26.84 -46.87 20.86
C ALA A 455 27.07 -46.76 19.34
N GLU A 456 27.06 -47.88 18.61
CA GLU A 456 27.33 -47.93 17.17
C GLU A 456 26.09 -47.56 16.33
N PRO A 457 26.24 -46.86 15.18
CA PRO A 457 25.14 -46.62 14.26
C PRO A 457 24.84 -47.89 13.42
N ALA A 458 23.56 -48.29 13.38
CA ALA A 458 23.12 -49.42 12.57
C ALA A 458 23.15 -49.11 11.05
N PRO A 459 23.40 -50.10 10.17
CA PRO A 459 23.58 -49.87 8.74
C PRO A 459 22.26 -49.60 8.00
N VAL A 460 22.23 -48.55 7.18
CA VAL A 460 21.11 -48.26 6.26
C VAL A 460 21.29 -49.04 4.96
N THR A 461 20.26 -49.81 4.56
CA THR A 461 20.29 -50.65 3.35
C THR A 461 20.07 -49.86 2.06
N ALA A 462 20.90 -50.09 1.05
CA ALA A 462 20.78 -49.44 -0.26
C ALA A 462 19.85 -50.21 -1.24
N GLY A 463 19.06 -49.46 -2.01
CA GLY A 463 18.27 -49.97 -3.15
C GLY A 463 17.13 -49.00 -3.51
N GLY A 464 16.93 -48.60 -4.76
CA GLY A 464 17.78 -48.80 -5.95
C GLY A 464 17.32 -47.90 -7.10
N ALA A 465 18.25 -47.47 -7.97
CA ALA A 465 17.95 -46.50 -9.03
C ALA A 465 17.39 -47.18 -10.30
N GLY A 466 16.26 -46.70 -10.81
CA GLY A 466 15.74 -47.06 -12.13
C GLY A 466 16.39 -46.20 -13.22
N ALA A 467 16.94 -46.84 -14.26
CA ALA A 467 17.69 -46.16 -15.32
C ALA A 467 16.83 -45.82 -16.55
N ILE A 468 17.23 -44.78 -17.30
CA ILE A 468 16.72 -44.44 -18.64
C ILE A 468 17.92 -44.32 -19.60
N PRO A 469 17.98 -45.07 -20.72
CA PRO A 469 19.08 -45.03 -21.68
C PRO A 469 18.87 -44.00 -22.83
N PRO A 470 19.93 -43.63 -23.59
CA PRO A 470 19.91 -42.46 -24.49
C PRO A 470 19.96 -42.78 -26.01
N ALA A 471 19.47 -41.83 -26.81
CA ALA A 471 19.71 -41.66 -28.25
C ALA A 471 19.25 -40.24 -28.67
N SER A 472 19.61 -39.63 -29.81
CA SER A 472 20.85 -39.42 -30.59
C SER A 472 20.43 -38.83 -31.97
N ALA A 473 21.38 -38.22 -32.70
CA ALA A 473 21.27 -37.75 -34.09
C ALA A 473 20.57 -36.40 -34.45
N GLN A 474 21.23 -35.73 -35.40
CA GLN A 474 20.87 -34.57 -36.25
C GLN A 474 21.11 -35.01 -37.71
N PRO A 475 20.83 -34.20 -38.76
CA PRO A 475 19.77 -33.21 -39.00
C PRO A 475 18.93 -33.66 -40.24
N PRO A 476 18.50 -32.87 -41.27
CA PRO A 476 19.17 -31.76 -41.98
C PRO A 476 18.34 -30.46 -42.06
N ALA A 477 18.89 -29.43 -42.72
CA ALA A 477 18.25 -28.12 -42.93
C ALA A 477 17.90 -27.86 -44.40
N ALA A 478 16.88 -27.01 -44.62
CA ALA A 478 16.59 -26.33 -45.88
C ALA A 478 15.94 -24.97 -45.54
N GLY A 479 16.13 -23.95 -46.39
CA GLY A 479 15.53 -22.63 -46.18
C GLY A 479 15.58 -21.74 -47.42
N ALA A 480 14.81 -20.66 -47.44
CA ALA A 480 14.87 -19.63 -48.47
C ALA A 480 14.17 -18.31 -48.05
N ALA A 481 14.69 -17.20 -48.60
CA ALA A 481 14.02 -15.93 -48.91
C ALA A 481 13.17 -15.20 -47.84
N ALA A 482 13.62 -13.98 -47.50
CA ALA A 482 12.76 -12.93 -46.96
C ALA A 482 12.15 -12.08 -48.08
N ALA A 483 10.97 -11.49 -47.84
CA ALA A 483 10.30 -10.53 -48.73
C ALA A 483 9.69 -9.36 -47.89
N PRO A 484 9.50 -8.15 -48.47
CA PRO A 484 9.36 -6.92 -47.68
C PRO A 484 7.93 -6.59 -47.24
N VAL A 485 7.81 -5.95 -46.07
CA VAL A 485 6.56 -5.38 -45.53
C VAL A 485 6.25 -4.03 -46.20
N PRO A 486 5.03 -3.80 -46.73
CA PRO A 486 4.62 -2.51 -47.28
C PRO A 486 4.23 -1.50 -46.19
N LYS A 487 4.63 -0.24 -46.35
CA LYS A 487 4.30 0.86 -45.43
C LYS A 487 2.83 1.27 -45.56
N ARG A 488 2.09 1.35 -44.44
CA ARG A 488 0.80 2.08 -44.35
C ARG A 488 1.02 3.50 -43.80
N LYS A 489 0.20 4.45 -44.28
CA LYS A 489 0.09 5.81 -43.72
C LYS A 489 -0.93 5.81 -42.56
N PRO A 490 -0.84 6.76 -41.60
CA PRO A 490 -1.89 6.94 -40.60
C PRO A 490 -3.18 7.47 -41.25
N GLY A 491 -4.33 7.00 -40.77
CA GLY A 491 -5.64 7.59 -41.04
C GLY A 491 -5.96 8.68 -40.01
N LEU A 492 -6.78 9.64 -40.41
CA LEU A 492 -7.31 10.69 -39.54
C LEU A 492 -8.55 10.13 -38.79
N LEU A 493 -8.78 10.57 -37.55
CA LEU A 493 -10.09 10.43 -36.90
C LEU A 493 -10.87 11.72 -37.10
N ASP A 494 -12.11 11.61 -37.57
CA ASP A 494 -13.01 12.75 -37.64
C ASP A 494 -13.53 13.10 -36.24
N ILE A 495 -13.47 14.39 -35.91
CA ILE A 495 -14.07 15.00 -34.72
C ILE A 495 -15.00 16.10 -35.24
N ASP A 496 -16.29 16.01 -34.92
CA ASP A 496 -17.27 17.03 -35.30
C ASP A 496 -16.98 18.37 -34.60
N VAL A 497 -16.27 19.24 -35.29
CA VAL A 497 -16.02 20.62 -34.87
C VAL A 497 -17.10 21.53 -35.47
N LEU A 498 -18.10 21.88 -34.65
CA LEU A 498 -19.07 22.92 -35.02
C LEU A 498 -18.33 24.25 -35.28
N PRO A 499 -18.47 24.87 -36.46
CA PRO A 499 -17.71 26.06 -36.82
C PRO A 499 -18.22 27.31 -36.08
N ARG A 500 -17.27 28.15 -35.64
CA ARG A 500 -17.55 29.54 -35.26
C ARG A 500 -17.60 30.41 -36.50
N GLU A 501 -18.71 31.10 -36.73
CA GLU A 501 -18.75 32.31 -37.56
C GLU A 501 -19.12 33.54 -36.73
N VAL A 502 -18.63 34.71 -37.15
CA VAL A 502 -18.87 36.01 -36.52
C VAL A 502 -19.59 36.90 -37.52
N GLY A 503 -20.88 37.16 -37.28
CA GLY A 503 -21.73 38.03 -38.11
C GLY A 503 -22.36 39.16 -37.29
N THR A 504 -22.44 40.37 -37.85
CA THR A 504 -22.67 41.60 -37.08
C THR A 504 -24.08 42.21 -37.20
N ALA A 505 -24.74 42.32 -36.04
CA ALA A 505 -25.55 43.45 -35.55
C ALA A 505 -26.65 44.12 -36.44
N ALA A 506 -27.92 43.89 -36.05
CA ALA A 506 -29.02 44.87 -36.02
C ALA A 506 -29.97 44.49 -34.84
N LYS A 507 -30.37 45.36 -33.89
CA LYS A 507 -31.36 46.47 -33.95
C LYS A 507 -32.77 45.98 -34.36
N ILE A 508 -33.90 46.25 -33.67
CA ILE A 508 -34.28 47.34 -32.73
C ILE A 508 -35.10 46.82 -31.50
N THR A 509 -35.33 47.70 -30.52
CA THR A 509 -35.84 47.54 -29.14
C THR A 509 -37.38 47.58 -28.92
N ASN A 510 -37.80 46.97 -27.79
CA ASN A 510 -38.80 47.45 -26.79
C ASN A 510 -40.33 47.45 -27.03
N LEU A 511 -41.01 47.49 -25.87
CA LEU A 511 -42.45 47.64 -25.54
C LEU A 511 -43.25 46.32 -25.45
N GLY A 512 -44.11 46.10 -24.43
CA GLY A 512 -44.28 46.85 -23.18
C GLY A 512 -45.69 46.77 -22.56
N GLN A 513 -45.76 46.32 -21.31
CA GLN A 513 -46.88 46.43 -20.35
C GLN A 513 -48.19 45.64 -20.61
N ASP A 514 -48.65 45.01 -19.52
CA ASP A 514 -50.01 44.54 -19.18
C ASP A 514 -50.97 45.77 -18.98
N PRO A 515 -52.32 45.71 -18.80
CA PRO A 515 -53.10 44.55 -18.30
C PRO A 515 -54.59 44.37 -18.75
N ALA A 516 -55.24 43.37 -18.13
CA ALA A 516 -56.62 43.36 -17.59
C ALA A 516 -57.88 43.02 -18.46
N HIS A 517 -58.45 41.84 -18.16
CA HIS A 517 -59.85 41.54 -17.80
C HIS A 517 -61.08 41.99 -18.66
N ARG A 518 -61.85 40.96 -19.10
CA ARG A 518 -63.34 40.72 -19.04
C ARG A 518 -63.77 39.93 -20.29
N GLY A 519 -64.72 38.98 -20.29
CA GLY A 519 -65.61 38.35 -19.30
C GLY A 519 -66.43 37.23 -20.00
N VAL A 520 -67.45 36.56 -19.44
CA VAL A 520 -68.04 36.48 -18.09
C VAL A 520 -69.04 35.29 -18.02
N ARG A 521 -68.94 34.43 -16.97
CA ARG A 521 -69.98 33.53 -16.33
C ARG A 521 -70.81 32.57 -17.24
N ILE A 522 -71.40 31.48 -16.74
CA ILE A 522 -72.59 31.28 -15.87
C ILE A 522 -72.66 29.75 -15.62
N LEU A 523 -73.00 29.13 -14.48
CA LEU A 523 -73.37 29.45 -13.07
C LEU A 523 -72.79 28.29 -12.19
N GLY A 524 -73.03 28.07 -10.89
CA GLY A 524 -73.83 28.70 -9.83
C GLY A 524 -73.44 28.09 -8.45
N ILE A 525 -74.05 28.55 -7.34
CA ILE A 525 -73.63 28.20 -5.96
C ILE A 525 -74.85 27.84 -5.10
N ASP A 526 -74.76 26.76 -4.31
CA ASP A 526 -75.48 26.59 -3.03
C ASP A 526 -74.80 25.51 -2.16
N THR A 527 -75.24 25.26 -0.92
CA THR A 527 -74.56 25.75 0.30
C THR A 527 -74.44 24.70 1.43
N ALA A 528 -73.52 24.96 2.37
CA ALA A 528 -73.42 24.54 3.79
C ALA A 528 -73.81 23.10 4.26
N ALA A 529 -72.87 22.41 4.94
CA ALA A 529 -73.08 21.75 6.26
C ALA A 529 -71.78 21.14 6.82
N ASP A 530 -71.59 21.18 8.15
CA ASP A 530 -70.52 20.48 8.88
C ASP A 530 -71.01 19.13 9.47
N ALA A 531 -70.26 18.04 9.27
CA ALA A 531 -70.23 16.84 10.12
C ALA A 531 -69.05 15.91 9.70
N PRO A 532 -68.44 15.11 10.60
CA PRO A 532 -67.14 14.49 10.34
C PRO A 532 -67.22 13.19 9.53
N ALA A 533 -66.49 13.14 8.42
CA ALA A 533 -66.22 11.90 7.67
C ALA A 533 -64.93 11.23 8.15
N THR A 534 -65.01 9.93 8.38
CA THR A 534 -63.89 9.02 8.73
C THR A 534 -62.71 9.12 7.77
N ARG A 535 -61.48 8.86 8.26
CA ARG A 535 -60.29 8.65 7.42
C ARG A 535 -60.52 7.47 6.46
N GLY A 536 -60.94 7.77 5.24
CA GLY A 536 -60.81 6.84 4.13
C GLY A 536 -59.33 6.67 3.81
N SER A 537 -58.88 5.42 3.70
CA SER A 537 -57.58 5.11 3.08
C SER A 537 -57.56 5.70 1.67
N ALA A 538 -56.47 6.37 1.28
CA ALA A 538 -56.26 6.74 -0.11
C ALA A 538 -56.36 5.47 -0.99
N PRO A 539 -56.97 5.53 -2.19
CA PRO A 539 -57.07 4.37 -3.06
C PRO A 539 -55.66 3.88 -3.39
N GLU A 540 -55.37 2.66 -2.96
CA GLU A 540 -54.10 1.99 -3.23
C GLU A 540 -53.93 1.88 -4.75
N LEU A 541 -52.87 2.50 -5.28
CA LEU A 541 -52.59 2.46 -6.71
C LEU A 541 -52.36 0.98 -7.09
N PRO A 542 -53.03 0.47 -8.14
CA PRO A 542 -52.82 -0.91 -8.55
C PRO A 542 -51.33 -1.11 -8.89
N PRO A 543 -50.74 -2.26 -8.53
CA PRO A 543 -49.32 -2.51 -8.78
C PRO A 543 -49.02 -2.33 -10.27
N LEU A 544 -48.00 -1.52 -10.56
CA LEU A 544 -47.54 -1.28 -11.93
C LEU A 544 -47.13 -2.62 -12.53
N ALA A 545 -47.76 -2.99 -13.65
CA ALA A 545 -47.42 -4.21 -14.36
C ALA A 545 -45.98 -4.11 -14.88
N GLU A 546 -45.17 -5.13 -14.60
CA GLU A 546 -43.74 -5.16 -14.92
C GLU A 546 -43.49 -4.82 -16.41
N ARG A 547 -42.79 -3.70 -16.65
CA ARG A 547 -42.45 -3.24 -17.99
C ARG A 547 -41.06 -3.71 -18.38
N TRP A 548 -40.91 -4.04 -19.66
CA TRP A 548 -39.70 -4.64 -20.22
C TRP A 548 -39.09 -3.71 -21.25
N ILE A 549 -37.79 -3.39 -21.09
CA ILE A 549 -36.99 -2.80 -22.17
C ILE A 549 -36.63 -3.95 -23.11
N ASN A 550 -37.05 -3.87 -24.37
CA ASN A 550 -36.81 -4.87 -25.39
C ASN A 550 -35.90 -4.27 -26.48
N ALA A 551 -34.80 -4.97 -26.82
CA ALA A 551 -33.93 -4.65 -27.94
C ALA A 551 -34.08 -5.72 -29.04
N ASP A 552 -34.54 -5.32 -30.23
CA ASP A 552 -34.70 -6.20 -31.39
C ASP A 552 -34.54 -5.40 -32.70
N PHE A 553 -34.24 -6.10 -33.81
CA PHE A 553 -34.09 -5.50 -35.13
C PHE A 553 -35.44 -5.38 -35.83
N GLU A 554 -35.76 -4.20 -36.36
CA GLU A 554 -37.02 -4.01 -37.08
C GLU A 554 -36.94 -4.53 -38.52
N GLY A 555 -37.93 -5.33 -38.92
CA GLY A 555 -38.11 -5.78 -40.31
C GLY A 555 -37.30 -7.01 -40.72
N ILE A 556 -36.63 -7.70 -39.78
CA ILE A 556 -35.85 -8.92 -40.04
C ILE A 556 -36.44 -10.09 -39.26
N ASP A 557 -36.64 -11.24 -39.89
CA ASP A 557 -37.06 -12.48 -39.22
C ASP A 557 -35.95 -12.97 -38.26
N PRO A 558 -36.24 -13.48 -37.04
CA PRO A 558 -35.23 -14.11 -36.20
C PRO A 558 -34.46 -15.26 -36.88
N ALA A 559 -35.11 -16.00 -37.78
CA ALA A 559 -34.47 -17.07 -38.55
C ALA A 559 -33.51 -16.56 -39.63
N GLU A 560 -33.60 -15.30 -40.04
CA GLU A 560 -32.65 -14.68 -40.98
C GLU A 560 -31.37 -14.25 -40.25
N PRO A 561 -30.19 -14.73 -40.68
CA PRO A 561 -28.92 -14.34 -40.06
C PRO A 561 -28.58 -12.89 -40.36
N LEU A 562 -28.09 -12.16 -39.35
CA LEU A 562 -27.44 -10.87 -39.57
C LEU A 562 -26.15 -11.10 -40.34
N VAL A 563 -25.93 -10.34 -41.41
CA VAL A 563 -24.77 -10.46 -42.30
C VAL A 563 -23.86 -9.25 -42.13
N LYS A 564 -22.55 -9.50 -41.99
CA LYS A 564 -21.51 -8.47 -41.95
C LYS A 564 -21.63 -7.45 -43.09
N GLY A 565 -21.50 -6.17 -42.75
CA GLY A 565 -21.51 -5.05 -43.70
C GLY A 565 -22.89 -4.58 -44.17
N ASN A 566 -23.96 -5.34 -43.91
CA ASN A 566 -25.33 -4.90 -44.17
C ASN A 566 -25.83 -3.98 -43.04
N TRP A 567 -26.60 -2.96 -43.40
CA TRP A 567 -27.22 -2.04 -42.45
C TRP A 567 -28.58 -2.52 -41.98
N TYR A 568 -28.83 -2.41 -40.67
CA TYR A 568 -30.02 -2.89 -39.98
C TYR A 568 -30.47 -1.88 -38.92
N THR A 569 -31.78 -1.66 -38.76
CA THR A 569 -32.30 -0.77 -37.70
C THR A 569 -32.55 -1.55 -36.41
N LEU A 570 -31.69 -1.38 -35.41
CA LEU A 570 -31.89 -1.85 -34.04
C LEU A 570 -32.83 -0.88 -33.30
N ALA A 571 -33.88 -1.40 -32.67
CA ALA A 571 -34.85 -0.60 -31.92
C ALA A 571 -34.99 -1.06 -30.47
N PHE A 572 -34.97 -0.09 -29.57
CA PHE A 572 -35.26 -0.22 -28.15
C PHE A 572 -36.66 0.34 -27.87
N ASP A 573 -37.54 -0.48 -27.30
CA ASP A 573 -38.84 -0.02 -26.81
C ASP A 573 -39.23 -0.64 -25.47
N ILE A 574 -40.13 0.04 -24.77
CA ILE A 574 -40.64 -0.40 -23.47
C ILE A 574 -42.09 -0.83 -23.64
N ASP A 575 -42.39 -2.08 -23.31
CA ASP A 575 -43.75 -2.66 -23.39
C ASP A 575 -44.10 -3.39 -22.09
N THR A 576 -45.38 -3.68 -21.87
CA THR A 576 -45.86 -4.48 -20.72
C THR A 576 -45.71 -6.00 -20.96
N VAL A 577 -44.85 -6.38 -21.92
CA VAL A 577 -44.62 -7.76 -22.37
C VAL A 577 -43.14 -7.92 -22.71
N ARG A 578 -42.49 -8.96 -22.15
CA ARG A 578 -41.19 -9.44 -22.64
C ARG A 578 -41.40 -10.07 -24.01
N LYS A 579 -40.80 -9.50 -25.07
CA LYS A 579 -40.86 -10.07 -26.42
C LYS A 579 -39.93 -11.27 -26.51
N ILE A 580 -40.41 -12.34 -27.13
CA ILE A 580 -39.72 -13.63 -27.14
C ILE A 580 -38.42 -13.56 -27.97
N SER A 581 -38.44 -12.89 -29.12
CA SER A 581 -37.28 -12.68 -30.00
C SER A 581 -36.26 -11.63 -29.51
N ALA A 582 -36.63 -10.83 -28.52
CA ALA A 582 -35.86 -9.66 -28.12
C ALA A 582 -34.88 -9.96 -26.98
N GLN A 583 -33.71 -9.32 -27.02
CA GLN A 583 -32.88 -9.20 -25.84
C GLN A 583 -33.53 -8.17 -24.91
N ALA A 584 -34.08 -8.65 -23.81
CA ALA A 584 -34.97 -7.88 -22.96
C ALA A 584 -34.62 -7.98 -21.48
N THR A 585 -34.89 -6.90 -20.74
CA THR A 585 -34.70 -6.80 -19.29
C THR A 585 -35.86 -6.02 -18.65
N ALA A 586 -36.11 -6.24 -17.36
CA ALA A 586 -37.10 -5.47 -16.62
C ALA A 586 -36.64 -4.00 -16.50
N LEU A 587 -37.55 -3.06 -16.73
CA LEU A 587 -37.33 -1.63 -16.55
C LEU A 587 -37.27 -1.31 -15.05
N ALA A 588 -36.19 -0.65 -14.63
CA ALA A 588 -36.10 -0.03 -13.32
C ALA A 588 -37.01 1.22 -13.22
N GLU A 589 -38.33 1.00 -13.14
CA GLU A 589 -39.38 2.03 -13.29
C GLU A 589 -39.61 2.90 -12.06
N GLU A 590 -39.31 2.38 -10.86
CA GLU A 590 -39.54 3.10 -9.61
C GLU A 590 -38.95 4.51 -9.70
N GLY A 591 -39.72 5.54 -9.33
CA GLY A 591 -39.29 6.95 -9.32
C GLY A 591 -38.92 7.58 -10.68
N VAL A 592 -39.07 6.88 -11.81
CA VAL A 592 -38.92 7.46 -13.16
C VAL A 592 -39.90 8.62 -13.42
N PHE A 593 -41.04 8.66 -12.71
CA PHE A 593 -42.08 9.68 -12.87
C PHE A 593 -42.26 10.56 -11.62
N ALA A 594 -41.82 11.81 -11.69
CA ALA A 594 -42.08 12.83 -10.68
C ALA A 594 -43.59 13.03 -10.40
N PRO A 595 -44.01 13.41 -9.18
CA PRO A 595 -45.42 13.67 -8.87
C PRO A 595 -46.10 14.60 -9.89
N GLY A 596 -47.23 14.18 -10.45
CA GLY A 596 -47.97 14.92 -11.47
C GLY A 596 -47.45 14.83 -12.91
N VAL A 597 -46.24 14.32 -13.15
CA VAL A 597 -45.68 14.13 -14.51
C VAL A 597 -46.24 12.84 -15.13
N ASN A 598 -46.79 12.92 -16.34
CA ASN A 598 -47.47 11.78 -16.98
C ASN A 598 -46.74 11.17 -18.19
N GLU A 599 -45.72 11.86 -18.72
CA GLU A 599 -44.80 11.36 -19.75
C GLU A 599 -43.37 11.79 -19.37
N VAL A 600 -42.37 10.95 -19.65
CA VAL A 600 -40.95 11.33 -19.61
C VAL A 600 -40.25 10.93 -20.90
N VAL A 601 -39.09 11.54 -21.16
CA VAL A 601 -38.17 11.13 -22.22
C VAL A 601 -37.02 10.34 -21.60
N LEU A 602 -36.73 9.17 -22.16
CA LEU A 602 -35.52 8.40 -21.88
C LEU A 602 -34.60 8.46 -23.10
N THR A 603 -33.32 8.72 -22.86
CA THR A 603 -32.27 8.64 -23.90
C THR A 603 -31.58 7.29 -23.78
N VAL A 604 -31.47 6.56 -24.89
CA VAL A 604 -30.58 5.40 -25.02
C VAL A 604 -29.29 5.88 -25.66
N GLN A 605 -28.16 5.49 -25.10
CA GLN A 605 -26.83 5.64 -25.69
C GLN A 605 -26.27 4.25 -25.99
N VAL A 606 -25.76 4.04 -27.20
CA VAL A 606 -25.20 2.76 -27.67
C VAL A 606 -23.69 2.89 -27.83
N ASP A 607 -22.97 1.87 -27.34
CA ASP A 607 -21.51 1.74 -27.47
C ASP A 607 -21.12 0.32 -27.91
N THR A 608 -20.18 0.23 -28.85
CA THR A 608 -19.66 -1.04 -29.40
C THR A 608 -18.41 -0.78 -30.24
N GLN A 609 -17.57 -1.81 -30.39
CA GLN A 609 -16.47 -1.86 -31.36
C GLN A 609 -16.75 -2.81 -32.54
N ASP A 610 -17.89 -3.52 -32.51
CA ASP A 610 -18.23 -4.60 -33.44
C ASP A 610 -19.25 -4.20 -34.51
N PHE A 611 -19.87 -3.01 -34.39
CA PHE A 611 -20.78 -2.45 -35.39
C PHE A 611 -20.39 -1.01 -35.74
N ASP A 612 -20.55 -0.65 -37.00
CA ASP A 612 -20.68 0.74 -37.44
C ASP A 612 -22.08 1.28 -37.04
N LEU A 613 -22.22 2.58 -36.79
CA LEU A 613 -23.44 3.20 -36.22
C LEU A 613 -23.78 4.53 -36.93
N SER A 614 -25.03 4.72 -37.36
CA SER A 614 -25.50 6.01 -37.90
C SER A 614 -25.59 7.13 -36.85
N GLY A 615 -25.62 6.76 -35.56
CA GLY A 615 -25.58 7.68 -34.42
C GLY A 615 -25.44 6.92 -33.11
N ARG A 616 -24.96 7.61 -32.05
CA ARG A 616 -24.70 6.98 -30.73
C ARG A 616 -25.79 7.21 -29.68
N THR A 617 -26.74 8.12 -29.92
CA THR A 617 -27.84 8.41 -28.98
C THR A 617 -29.18 8.52 -29.69
N SER A 618 -30.24 8.02 -29.06
CA SER A 618 -31.62 8.05 -29.58
C SER A 618 -32.63 8.10 -28.43
N GLN A 619 -33.86 8.55 -28.66
CA GLN A 619 -34.82 8.86 -27.58
C GLN A 619 -36.16 8.13 -27.70
N MET A 620 -36.71 7.73 -26.55
CA MET A 620 -38.05 7.15 -26.41
C MET A 620 -38.91 7.90 -25.40
N ARG A 621 -40.19 8.13 -25.73
CA ARG A 621 -41.19 8.74 -24.86
C ARG A 621 -41.96 7.67 -24.10
N LEU A 622 -41.96 7.75 -22.78
CA LEU A 622 -42.56 6.77 -21.89
C LEU A 622 -43.71 7.41 -21.08
N PRO A 623 -44.97 6.96 -21.23
CA PRO A 623 -46.06 7.38 -20.36
C PRO A 623 -45.95 6.71 -18.98
N ARG A 624 -46.61 7.30 -17.97
CA ARG A 624 -46.67 6.78 -16.59
C ARG A 624 -47.24 5.35 -16.49
N VAL A 625 -48.10 4.94 -17.43
CA VAL A 625 -48.73 3.60 -17.46
C VAL A 625 -48.78 3.08 -18.90
N GLY A 626 -48.55 1.78 -19.09
CA GLY A 626 -48.59 1.12 -20.40
C GLY A 626 -47.27 1.22 -21.17
N LYS A 627 -47.28 0.92 -22.47
CA LYS A 627 -46.06 0.92 -23.31
C LYS A 627 -45.61 2.31 -23.76
N ALA A 628 -44.36 2.42 -24.19
CA ALA A 628 -43.79 3.64 -24.76
C ALA A 628 -44.55 4.14 -26.01
N HIS A 629 -44.57 5.46 -26.19
CA HIS A 629 -45.15 6.11 -27.36
C HIS A 629 -44.21 6.11 -28.58
N THR A 630 -42.89 6.04 -28.35
CA THR A 630 -41.87 5.96 -29.41
C THR A 630 -40.79 4.95 -29.05
N LYS A 631 -39.99 4.54 -30.04
CA LYS A 631 -38.81 3.69 -29.87
C LYS A 631 -37.54 4.50 -30.07
N ALA A 632 -36.49 4.21 -29.30
CA ALA A 632 -35.14 4.68 -29.61
C ALA A 632 -34.56 3.76 -30.70
N ARG A 633 -34.10 4.34 -31.81
CA ARG A 633 -33.61 3.61 -32.99
C ARG A 633 -32.18 3.98 -33.35
N PHE A 634 -31.45 3.01 -33.87
CA PHE A 634 -30.08 3.10 -34.32
C PHE A 634 -29.95 2.28 -35.60
N ASP A 635 -29.36 2.83 -36.66
CA ASP A 635 -28.97 2.01 -37.81
C ASP A 635 -27.54 1.53 -37.57
N VAL A 636 -27.33 0.22 -37.70
CA VAL A 636 -26.08 -0.45 -37.31
C VAL A 636 -25.64 -1.42 -38.40
N SER A 637 -24.33 -1.61 -38.58
CA SER A 637 -23.78 -2.55 -39.56
C SER A 637 -22.65 -3.40 -38.95
N PRO A 638 -22.74 -4.75 -38.93
CA PRO A 638 -21.74 -5.56 -38.24
C PRO A 638 -20.40 -5.56 -38.98
N LEU A 639 -19.30 -5.37 -38.24
CA LEU A 639 -17.94 -5.27 -38.77
C LEU A 639 -17.24 -6.64 -38.89
N LYS A 640 -17.73 -7.65 -38.16
CA LYS A 640 -17.19 -9.03 -38.15
C LYS A 640 -18.34 -10.06 -38.11
N ASP A 641 -18.01 -11.29 -38.49
CA ASP A 641 -18.87 -12.45 -38.33
C ASP A 641 -18.56 -13.14 -36.99
N GLY A 642 -19.51 -13.91 -36.45
CA GLY A 642 -19.41 -14.51 -35.11
C GLY A 642 -19.87 -13.59 -33.98
N PRO A 643 -19.44 -13.82 -32.72
CA PRO A 643 -19.96 -13.12 -31.55
C PRO A 643 -19.54 -11.65 -31.51
N CYS A 644 -20.54 -10.78 -31.54
CA CYS A 644 -20.45 -9.32 -31.51
C CYS A 644 -21.20 -8.75 -30.30
N THR A 645 -20.63 -7.78 -29.59
CA THR A 645 -21.25 -7.22 -28.36
C THR A 645 -21.58 -5.74 -28.49
N MET A 646 -22.56 -5.28 -27.69
CA MET A 646 -23.04 -3.91 -27.70
C MET A 646 -23.59 -3.52 -26.33
N LYS A 647 -23.12 -2.41 -25.76
CA LYS A 647 -23.60 -1.87 -24.48
C LYS A 647 -24.63 -0.79 -24.75
N ALA A 648 -25.82 -0.90 -24.15
CA ALA A 648 -26.88 0.10 -24.27
C ALA A 648 -27.17 0.74 -22.91
N THR A 649 -26.82 2.00 -22.74
CA THR A 649 -27.02 2.80 -21.53
C THR A 649 -28.29 3.62 -21.64
N ILE A 650 -29.23 3.41 -20.73
CA ILE A 650 -30.47 4.18 -20.60
C ILE A 650 -30.26 5.32 -19.58
N LEU A 651 -30.68 6.53 -19.97
CA LEU A 651 -30.52 7.78 -19.22
C LEU A 651 -31.86 8.52 -19.11
N LYS A 652 -32.08 9.25 -18.00
CA LYS A 652 -33.17 10.23 -17.82
C LYS A 652 -32.55 11.54 -17.35
N ASP A 653 -32.76 12.63 -18.08
CA ASP A 653 -32.26 13.97 -17.72
C ASP A 653 -30.75 13.99 -17.33
N GLY A 654 -29.92 13.25 -18.08
CA GLY A 654 -28.48 13.10 -17.82
C GLY A 654 -28.10 12.15 -16.66
N ASN A 655 -29.06 11.62 -15.90
CA ASN A 655 -28.82 10.62 -14.85
C ASN A 655 -28.84 9.19 -15.42
N PHE A 656 -27.92 8.34 -14.96
CA PHE A 656 -27.89 6.91 -15.28
C PHE A 656 -29.10 6.14 -14.73
N ILE A 657 -29.74 5.33 -15.58
CA ILE A 657 -30.82 4.41 -15.20
C ILE A 657 -30.31 2.98 -15.11
N GLN A 658 -29.85 2.46 -16.25
CA GLN A 658 -29.63 1.03 -16.46
C GLN A 658 -28.71 0.87 -17.68
N GLN A 659 -27.82 -0.11 -17.66
CA GLN A 659 -27.08 -0.56 -18.84
C GLN A 659 -27.45 -2.01 -19.15
N MET A 660 -27.65 -2.31 -20.43
CA MET A 660 -27.85 -3.66 -20.97
C MET A 660 -26.58 -4.07 -21.74
N ASP A 661 -26.01 -5.22 -21.41
CA ASP A 661 -24.85 -5.79 -22.10
C ASP A 661 -25.36 -6.79 -23.17
N LEU A 662 -25.63 -6.33 -24.39
CA LEU A 662 -26.21 -7.11 -25.51
C LEU A 662 -25.16 -7.94 -26.26
N SER A 663 -25.56 -9.10 -26.77
CA SER A 663 -24.72 -10.00 -27.57
C SER A 663 -25.44 -10.55 -28.80
N PHE A 664 -24.77 -10.59 -29.95
CA PHE A 664 -25.34 -11.06 -31.23
C PHE A 664 -24.34 -11.98 -31.93
N ASN A 665 -24.80 -13.09 -32.53
CA ASN A 665 -23.93 -14.01 -33.26
C ASN A 665 -24.13 -13.83 -34.77
N ILE A 666 -23.24 -13.04 -35.40
CA ILE A 666 -23.35 -12.63 -36.80
C ILE A 666 -23.01 -13.80 -37.73
N GLY A 667 -23.76 -13.95 -38.82
CA GLY A 667 -23.67 -15.09 -39.73
C GLY A 667 -24.44 -16.34 -39.28
N GLN A 668 -25.14 -16.29 -38.15
CA GLN A 668 -26.03 -17.37 -37.67
C GLN A 668 -27.46 -16.83 -37.46
N PRO A 669 -28.50 -17.69 -37.59
CA PRO A 669 -29.86 -17.34 -37.15
C PRO A 669 -29.87 -16.90 -35.70
N ARG A 670 -30.75 -15.96 -35.34
CA ARG A 670 -30.94 -15.53 -33.96
C ARG A 670 -31.73 -16.62 -33.21
N PRO A 671 -31.45 -16.90 -31.93
CA PRO A 671 -32.22 -17.87 -31.16
C PRO A 671 -33.67 -17.39 -31.04
N GLU A 672 -34.64 -18.30 -31.14
CA GLU A 672 -36.08 -17.97 -31.00
C GLU A 672 -36.38 -17.29 -29.65
N GLN A 673 -35.64 -17.68 -28.61
CA GLN A 673 -35.64 -17.07 -27.29
C GLN A 673 -34.18 -16.75 -26.89
N PRO A 674 -33.77 -15.47 -26.85
CA PRO A 674 -32.46 -15.08 -26.33
C PRO A 674 -32.31 -15.34 -24.82
N ASP A 675 -31.05 -15.55 -24.42
CA ASP A 675 -30.64 -15.65 -23.02
C ASP A 675 -31.02 -14.39 -22.21
N GLU A 676 -30.98 -14.52 -20.88
CA GLU A 676 -31.22 -13.38 -19.99
C GLU A 676 -30.11 -12.33 -20.12
N VAL A 677 -30.50 -11.11 -20.53
CA VAL A 677 -29.55 -10.02 -20.79
C VAL A 677 -28.94 -9.54 -19.47
N PRO A 678 -27.61 -9.59 -19.30
CA PRO A 678 -26.96 -8.97 -18.16
C PRO A 678 -27.28 -7.48 -18.14
N SER A 679 -27.98 -7.03 -17.10
CA SER A 679 -28.29 -5.61 -16.91
C SER A 679 -27.86 -5.14 -15.54
N ARG A 680 -27.48 -3.86 -15.45
CA ARG A 680 -26.99 -3.21 -14.23
C ARG A 680 -27.63 -1.84 -14.12
N GLY A 681 -28.36 -1.55 -13.03
CA GLY A 681 -29.17 -0.33 -12.96
C GLY A 681 -29.65 0.06 -11.57
N ARG A 682 -30.41 1.16 -11.54
CA ARG A 682 -30.99 1.82 -10.38
C ARG A 682 -32.51 1.79 -10.47
N ALA A 683 -33.18 1.04 -9.60
CA ALA A 683 -34.55 1.38 -9.22
C ALA A 683 -34.51 2.70 -8.43
N PHE A 684 -35.36 3.69 -8.73
CA PHE A 684 -35.37 4.91 -7.94
C PHE A 684 -36.49 4.90 -6.89
N GLY A 685 -36.15 4.74 -5.62
CA GLY A 685 -37.00 5.29 -4.57
C GLY A 685 -37.16 6.81 -4.80
N SER A 686 -38.36 7.34 -4.58
CA SER A 686 -38.71 8.77 -4.40
C SER A 686 -38.20 9.84 -5.41
N ALA A 687 -37.55 9.48 -6.53
CA ALA A 687 -36.70 10.39 -7.31
C ALA A 687 -37.41 11.36 -8.28
N GLY A 688 -38.52 11.97 -7.86
CA GLY A 688 -39.23 12.98 -8.65
C GLY A 688 -38.50 14.32 -8.85
N LEU A 689 -37.24 14.45 -8.43
CA LEU A 689 -36.54 15.73 -8.24
C LEU A 689 -35.01 15.65 -8.46
N LEU A 690 -34.48 14.58 -9.06
CA LEU A 690 -33.05 14.51 -9.39
C LEU A 690 -32.67 15.60 -10.38
N GLU A 691 -31.61 16.34 -10.04
CA GLU A 691 -31.13 17.42 -10.88
C GLU A 691 -30.26 16.88 -12.02
N SER A 692 -30.27 17.58 -13.16
CA SER A 692 -29.50 17.16 -14.34
C SER A 692 -28.00 17.08 -14.05
N ARG A 693 -27.33 16.08 -14.62
CA ARG A 693 -25.87 15.91 -14.57
C ARG A 693 -25.27 16.34 -15.90
N ASP A 694 -24.25 17.19 -15.85
CA ASP A 694 -23.67 17.82 -17.06
C ASP A 694 -22.70 16.89 -17.79
N LEU A 695 -22.03 16.02 -17.02
CA LEU A 695 -21.10 15.01 -17.50
C LEU A 695 -21.16 13.80 -16.56
N GLY A 696 -21.30 12.61 -17.12
CA GLY A 696 -21.23 11.35 -16.39
C GLY A 696 -20.18 10.40 -16.97
N LEU A 697 -19.50 9.67 -16.10
CA LEU A 697 -18.49 8.65 -16.44
C LEU A 697 -18.88 7.32 -15.78
N LEU A 698 -18.98 6.24 -16.56
CA LEU A 698 -19.16 4.87 -16.09
C LEU A 698 -17.88 4.10 -16.41
N ILE A 699 -17.16 3.67 -15.38
CA ILE A 699 -15.85 3.04 -15.51
C ILE A 699 -15.88 1.62 -14.94
N LYS A 700 -15.61 0.63 -15.80
CA LYS A 700 -15.65 -0.81 -15.50
C LYS A 700 -14.32 -1.49 -15.84
N PRO A 701 -13.86 -2.50 -15.08
CA PRO A 701 -12.74 -3.35 -15.48
C PRO A 701 -12.96 -3.99 -16.86
N SER A 702 -11.87 -4.20 -17.59
CA SER A 702 -11.83 -4.80 -18.93
C SER A 702 -10.44 -5.43 -19.18
N ASP A 703 -10.29 -6.24 -20.22
CA ASP A 703 -9.01 -6.89 -20.50
C ASP A 703 -7.88 -5.87 -20.74
N GLY A 704 -6.90 -5.86 -19.84
CA GLY A 704 -5.75 -4.94 -19.89
C GLY A 704 -5.99 -3.51 -19.37
N GLY A 705 -7.19 -3.19 -18.88
CA GLY A 705 -7.51 -1.82 -18.47
C GLY A 705 -8.93 -1.62 -17.95
N TYR A 706 -9.50 -0.44 -18.23
CA TYR A 706 -10.88 -0.09 -17.87
C TYR A 706 -11.62 0.50 -19.07
N ASP A 707 -12.86 0.06 -19.29
CA ASP A 707 -13.77 0.71 -20.24
C ASP A 707 -14.44 1.91 -19.56
N CYS A 708 -14.43 3.07 -20.22
CA CYS A 708 -14.98 4.33 -19.74
C CYS A 708 -16.05 4.85 -20.71
N THR A 709 -17.34 4.68 -20.37
CA THR A 709 -18.46 5.25 -21.12
C THR A 709 -18.78 6.65 -20.59
N VAL A 710 -18.96 7.61 -21.50
CA VAL A 710 -19.18 9.04 -21.20
C VAL A 710 -20.52 9.50 -21.75
N TRP A 711 -21.32 10.21 -20.94
CA TRP A 711 -22.57 10.84 -21.35
C TRP A 711 -22.71 12.27 -20.79
N GLY A 712 -23.74 12.99 -21.27
CA GLY A 712 -23.97 14.40 -20.95
C GLY A 712 -23.57 15.28 -22.13
N ALA A 713 -22.68 16.24 -21.92
CA ALA A 713 -22.20 17.16 -22.95
C ALA A 713 -21.50 16.50 -24.17
N VAL A 714 -21.09 15.22 -24.06
CA VAL A 714 -20.68 14.36 -25.18
C VAL A 714 -21.18 12.93 -24.95
N ALA A 715 -21.41 12.16 -26.03
CA ALA A 715 -21.69 10.74 -25.98
C ALA A 715 -20.48 9.96 -26.54
N ALA A 716 -19.59 9.52 -25.66
CA ALA A 716 -18.32 8.89 -26.02
C ALA A 716 -18.09 7.58 -25.26
N SER A 717 -17.09 6.83 -25.70
CA SER A 717 -16.54 5.69 -24.97
C SER A 717 -15.06 5.61 -25.27
N ALA A 718 -14.28 5.18 -24.28
CA ALA A 718 -12.83 5.05 -24.39
C ALA A 718 -12.33 3.87 -23.57
N HIS A 719 -11.32 3.17 -24.07
CA HIS A 719 -10.57 2.22 -23.26
C HIS A 719 -9.39 2.92 -22.58
N LEU A 720 -9.27 2.75 -21.27
CA LEU A 720 -8.20 3.29 -20.43
C LEU A 720 -7.20 2.14 -20.15
N PRO A 721 -6.07 2.04 -20.88
CA PRO A 721 -5.11 0.93 -20.75
C PRO A 721 -4.24 1.10 -19.50
N ILE A 722 -4.87 0.91 -18.35
CA ILE A 722 -4.35 1.17 -17.01
C ILE A 722 -4.63 -0.06 -16.16
N THR A 723 -3.58 -0.77 -15.74
CA THR A 723 -3.72 -1.89 -14.82
C THR A 723 -4.06 -1.38 -13.40
N PRO A 724 -4.81 -2.15 -12.59
CA PRO A 724 -5.12 -1.78 -11.21
C PRO A 724 -3.87 -1.39 -10.41
N ALA A 725 -2.79 -2.18 -10.47
CA ALA A 725 -1.55 -1.88 -9.77
C ALA A 725 -0.85 -0.57 -10.22
N TYR A 726 -1.05 -0.11 -11.47
CA TYR A 726 -0.54 1.20 -11.92
C TYR A 726 -1.41 2.35 -11.40
N LEU A 727 -2.73 2.12 -11.31
CA LEU A 727 -3.69 3.04 -10.73
C LEU A 727 -3.47 3.19 -9.21
N ASP A 728 -3.25 2.09 -8.50
CA ASP A 728 -2.94 2.07 -7.06
C ASP A 728 -1.69 2.89 -6.75
N ASP A 729 -0.62 2.76 -7.56
CA ASP A 729 0.56 3.61 -7.45
C ASP A 729 0.23 5.08 -7.74
N ALA A 730 -0.59 5.37 -8.75
CA ALA A 730 -0.99 6.74 -9.08
C ALA A 730 -1.76 7.41 -7.93
N ILE A 731 -2.69 6.68 -7.32
CA ILE A 731 -3.50 7.12 -6.18
C ILE A 731 -2.62 7.28 -4.93
N ARG A 732 -1.74 6.30 -4.64
CA ARG A 732 -0.79 6.35 -3.52
C ARG A 732 0.18 7.53 -3.65
N VAL A 733 0.69 7.82 -4.84
CA VAL A 733 1.54 8.98 -5.12
C VAL A 733 0.75 10.28 -4.92
N ALA A 734 -0.49 10.38 -5.39
CA ALA A 734 -1.31 11.56 -5.17
C ALA A 734 -1.59 11.80 -3.67
N ARG A 735 -1.86 10.74 -2.91
CA ARG A 735 -2.13 10.79 -1.46
C ARG A 735 -0.89 11.07 -0.61
N SER A 736 0.31 10.63 -1.01
CA SER A 736 1.54 11.03 -0.32
C SER A 736 1.86 12.52 -0.53
N GLN A 737 1.45 13.12 -1.65
CA GLN A 737 1.51 14.57 -1.85
C GLN A 737 0.48 15.33 -0.98
N LEU A 738 -0.73 14.79 -0.78
CA LEU A 738 -1.66 15.34 0.22
C LEU A 738 -1.06 15.31 1.63
N MET A 739 -0.44 14.19 2.01
CA MET A 739 0.22 14.03 3.30
C MET A 739 1.39 15.02 3.48
N GLN A 740 2.12 15.35 2.42
CA GLN A 740 3.17 16.39 2.45
C GLN A 740 2.62 17.80 2.68
N VAL A 741 1.38 18.11 2.30
CA VAL A 741 0.72 19.38 2.67
C VAL A 741 0.29 19.35 4.14
N VAL A 742 -0.33 18.27 4.60
CA VAL A 742 -0.72 18.12 6.01
C VAL A 742 0.50 18.20 6.95
N MET A 743 1.62 17.60 6.57
CA MET A 743 2.90 17.64 7.32
C MET A 743 3.80 18.83 6.93
N GLN A 744 3.31 19.79 6.13
CA GLN A 744 4.08 20.97 5.74
C GLN A 744 4.41 21.80 6.99
N ARG A 745 5.62 22.36 7.03
CA ARG A 745 6.02 23.34 8.04
C ARG A 745 6.10 24.75 7.49
N ASP A 746 5.83 25.73 8.34
CA ASP A 746 6.02 27.14 8.04
C ASP A 746 7.47 27.61 8.31
N GLY A 747 7.72 28.92 8.21
CA GLY A 747 9.02 29.54 8.50
C GLY A 747 9.42 29.58 9.98
N ALA A 748 8.50 29.30 10.90
CA ALA A 748 8.78 29.13 12.34
C ALA A 748 9.03 27.65 12.72
N GLY A 749 8.67 26.71 11.84
CA GLY A 749 8.77 25.27 12.06
C GLY A 749 7.48 24.62 12.59
N ASN A 750 6.40 25.39 12.70
CA ASN A 750 5.05 24.95 13.09
C ASN A 750 4.38 24.18 11.94
N TYR A 751 3.30 23.44 12.23
CA TYR A 751 2.49 22.75 11.21
C TYR A 751 1.18 23.53 10.94
N PRO A 752 1.16 24.51 10.02
CA PRO A 752 0.01 25.42 9.83
C PRO A 752 -1.29 24.74 9.37
N PHE A 753 -1.25 23.49 8.89
CA PHE A 753 -2.46 22.73 8.52
C PHE A 753 -3.02 21.88 9.67
N GLN A 754 -2.41 21.93 10.87
CA GLN A 754 -2.76 21.09 12.03
C GLN A 754 -3.24 21.88 13.26
N SER A 755 -3.06 23.22 13.26
CA SER A 755 -3.49 24.13 14.32
C SER A 755 -4.80 24.86 13.99
N ASP A 756 -5.23 25.73 14.92
CA ASP A 756 -6.34 26.67 14.80
C ASP A 756 -5.95 28.03 14.17
N GLU A 757 -4.67 28.22 13.86
CA GLU A 757 -4.15 29.49 13.34
C GLU A 757 -4.46 29.69 11.84
N PRO A 758 -4.80 30.93 11.40
CA PRO A 758 -5.01 31.24 9.98
C PRO A 758 -3.75 30.99 9.13
N ILE A 759 -3.90 30.28 8.02
CA ILE A 759 -2.77 29.75 7.25
C ILE A 759 -2.08 30.86 6.43
N SER A 760 -0.75 30.92 6.51
CA SER A 760 0.05 31.91 5.82
C SER A 760 -0.12 31.82 4.28
N LYS A 761 0.07 32.95 3.57
CA LYS A 761 -0.08 32.98 2.11
C LYS A 761 1.01 32.18 1.40
N GLU A 762 2.22 32.17 1.96
CA GLU A 762 3.35 31.35 1.52
C GLU A 762 3.01 29.87 1.70
N SER A 763 2.45 29.51 2.86
CA SER A 763 2.06 28.13 3.18
C SER A 763 0.93 27.64 2.27
N THR A 764 -0.07 28.49 2.02
CA THR A 764 -1.17 28.23 1.08
C THR A 764 -0.68 28.08 -0.36
N ALA A 765 0.27 28.92 -0.80
CA ALA A 765 0.84 28.85 -2.16
C ALA A 765 1.71 27.61 -2.37
N LEU A 766 2.44 27.16 -1.34
CA LEU A 766 3.18 25.90 -1.39
C LEU A 766 2.22 24.70 -1.46
N ALA A 767 1.15 24.70 -0.66
CA ALA A 767 0.10 23.68 -0.73
C ALA A 767 -0.56 23.60 -2.11
N LEU A 768 -0.94 24.75 -2.69
CA LEU A 768 -1.47 24.85 -4.05
C LEU A 768 -0.55 24.19 -5.07
N ARG A 769 0.75 24.50 -5.02
CA ARG A 769 1.74 23.93 -5.95
C ARG A 769 1.84 22.41 -5.82
N THR A 770 1.99 21.89 -4.60
CA THR A 770 2.09 20.46 -4.31
C THR A 770 0.83 19.70 -4.76
N MET A 771 -0.35 20.19 -4.38
CA MET A 771 -1.63 19.57 -4.75
C MET A 771 -1.91 19.66 -6.25
N SER A 772 -1.57 20.78 -6.91
CA SER A 772 -1.79 20.93 -8.35
C SER A 772 -0.94 19.96 -9.16
N PHE A 773 0.31 19.73 -8.75
CA PHE A 773 1.20 18.79 -9.41
C PHE A 773 0.71 17.35 -9.22
N ALA A 774 0.28 16.99 -8.00
CA ALA A 774 -0.33 15.69 -7.71
C ALA A 774 -1.60 15.45 -8.54
N GLY A 775 -2.53 16.41 -8.56
CA GLY A 775 -3.78 16.35 -9.29
C GLY A 775 -3.62 16.30 -10.80
N ALA A 776 -2.66 17.07 -11.35
CA ALA A 776 -2.36 17.08 -12.77
C ALA A 776 -1.63 15.81 -13.21
N LEU A 777 -0.71 15.28 -12.39
CA LEU A 777 -0.04 14.01 -12.63
C LEU A 777 -1.02 12.84 -12.60
N LEU A 778 -1.97 12.83 -11.66
CA LEU A 778 -3.02 11.80 -11.61
C LEU A 778 -3.92 11.88 -12.86
N LEU A 779 -4.36 13.08 -13.24
CA LEU A 779 -5.14 13.28 -14.48
C LEU A 779 -4.35 12.84 -15.73
N GLN A 780 -3.04 13.11 -15.78
CA GLN A 780 -2.13 12.65 -16.82
C GLN A 780 -2.05 11.11 -16.85
N ARG A 781 -1.91 10.45 -15.70
CA ARG A 781 -1.87 8.99 -15.58
C ARG A 781 -3.20 8.33 -15.98
N LEU A 782 -4.34 8.99 -15.79
CA LEU A 782 -5.69 8.46 -16.07
C LEU A 782 -6.12 8.52 -17.54
N PHE A 783 -5.80 9.60 -18.26
CA PHE A 783 -6.30 9.82 -19.64
C PHE A 783 -5.19 10.03 -20.69
N TYR A 784 -3.94 10.19 -20.25
CA TYR A 784 -2.82 10.57 -21.09
C TYR A 784 -1.55 9.72 -20.83
N ALA A 785 -1.73 8.50 -20.33
CA ALA A 785 -0.65 7.53 -20.15
C ALA A 785 0.04 7.21 -21.50
N PRO A 786 1.30 6.73 -21.51
CA PRO A 786 2.02 6.43 -22.75
C PRO A 786 1.31 5.47 -23.71
N GLY A 787 0.53 4.52 -23.17
CA GLY A 787 -0.30 3.59 -23.96
C GLY A 787 -1.70 4.10 -24.33
N ALA A 788 -2.15 5.23 -23.79
CA ALA A 788 -3.53 5.71 -23.95
C ALA A 788 -3.88 5.99 -25.42
N GLY A 789 -5.06 5.52 -25.86
CA GLY A 789 -5.57 5.78 -27.20
C GLY A 789 -6.01 7.22 -27.42
N LEU A 790 -6.45 7.53 -28.65
CA LEU A 790 -6.96 8.86 -29.00
C LEU A 790 -8.33 9.14 -28.37
N ASP A 791 -9.11 8.09 -28.14
CA ASP A 791 -10.34 8.02 -27.37
C ASP A 791 -10.12 8.42 -25.89
N SER A 792 -9.16 7.76 -25.21
CA SER A 792 -8.82 8.02 -23.80
C SER A 792 -8.38 9.48 -23.61
N LYS A 793 -7.54 9.98 -24.52
CA LYS A 793 -7.08 11.37 -24.54
C LYS A 793 -8.21 12.35 -24.81
N ALA A 794 -9.12 12.05 -25.73
CA ALA A 794 -10.30 12.89 -26.01
C ALA A 794 -11.25 13.00 -24.80
N VAL A 795 -11.41 11.94 -23.99
CA VAL A 795 -12.17 12.03 -22.73
C VAL A 795 -11.47 12.98 -21.74
N GLY A 796 -10.14 12.87 -21.61
CA GLY A 796 -9.33 13.81 -20.83
C GLY A 796 -9.48 15.26 -21.30
N ASP A 797 -9.41 15.50 -22.62
CA ASP A 797 -9.51 16.83 -23.21
C ASP A 797 -10.91 17.44 -23.08
N VAL A 798 -11.98 16.63 -23.19
CA VAL A 798 -13.35 17.06 -22.90
C VAL A 798 -13.49 17.43 -21.43
N LEU A 799 -12.97 16.61 -20.50
CA LEU A 799 -12.99 16.90 -19.07
C LEU A 799 -12.23 18.20 -18.76
N ARG A 800 -11.01 18.39 -19.31
CA ARG A 800 -10.24 19.63 -19.16
C ARG A 800 -10.98 20.85 -19.74
N ARG A 801 -11.62 20.72 -20.90
CA ARG A 801 -12.36 21.80 -21.55
C ARG A 801 -13.57 22.23 -20.73
N LEU A 802 -14.42 21.28 -20.33
CA LEU A 802 -15.64 21.56 -19.58
C LEU A 802 -15.32 22.05 -18.16
N ALA A 803 -14.43 21.37 -17.45
CA ALA A 803 -14.02 21.81 -16.11
C ALA A 803 -13.12 23.05 -16.13
N GLY A 804 -12.50 23.41 -17.26
CA GLY A 804 -11.75 24.67 -17.41
C GLY A 804 -12.63 25.91 -17.57
N GLU A 805 -13.91 25.76 -17.96
CA GLU A 805 -14.78 26.89 -18.30
C GLU A 805 -15.25 27.66 -17.06
N ARG A 806 -14.64 28.82 -16.80
CA ARG A 806 -14.88 29.64 -15.60
C ARG A 806 -16.34 30.10 -15.40
N THR A 807 -17.18 30.09 -16.44
CA THR A 807 -18.60 30.46 -16.37
C THR A 807 -19.53 29.32 -15.97
N SER A 808 -19.05 28.07 -15.91
CA SER A 808 -19.86 26.91 -15.54
C SER A 808 -19.34 26.20 -14.26
N ARG A 809 -20.30 25.75 -13.44
CA ARG A 809 -20.15 24.82 -12.31
C ARG A 809 -20.85 23.54 -12.74
N LEU A 810 -20.12 22.43 -12.79
CA LEU A 810 -20.64 21.13 -13.27
C LEU A 810 -21.10 20.26 -12.10
N LYS A 811 -22.08 19.39 -12.36
CA LYS A 811 -22.46 18.23 -11.56
C LYS A 811 -21.93 16.98 -12.25
N LEU A 812 -20.81 16.46 -11.74
CA LEU A 812 -20.11 15.28 -12.27
C LEU A 812 -20.64 14.01 -11.59
N GLN A 813 -21.18 13.08 -12.38
CA GLN A 813 -21.64 11.77 -11.90
C GLN A 813 -20.62 10.69 -12.26
N ILE A 814 -19.85 10.21 -11.28
CA ILE A 814 -18.91 9.10 -11.47
C ILE A 814 -19.55 7.81 -10.99
N ILE A 815 -19.60 6.80 -11.84
CA ILE A 815 -20.04 5.45 -11.51
C ILE A 815 -18.88 4.49 -11.78
N ALA A 816 -18.47 3.72 -10.77
CA ALA A 816 -17.32 2.82 -10.90
C ALA A 816 -17.52 1.51 -10.15
N GLU A 817 -17.04 0.42 -10.73
CA GLU A 817 -17.09 -0.92 -10.13
C GLU A 817 -15.89 -1.16 -9.19
N SER A 818 -14.67 -0.81 -9.63
CA SER A 818 -13.44 -0.85 -8.83
C SER A 818 -12.42 0.19 -9.31
N LEU A 819 -12.70 1.47 -9.04
CA LEU A 819 -11.84 2.60 -9.45
C LEU A 819 -11.88 3.77 -8.43
N PRO A 820 -11.16 3.67 -7.29
CA PRO A 820 -11.21 4.62 -6.18
C PRO A 820 -10.36 5.89 -6.40
N VAL A 821 -10.48 6.51 -7.57
CA VAL A 821 -9.77 7.75 -7.92
C VAL A 821 -10.22 8.92 -7.04
N PRO A 822 -9.30 9.74 -6.48
CA PRO A 822 -9.62 10.97 -5.76
C PRO A 822 -10.07 12.07 -6.73
N TRP A 823 -11.30 11.99 -7.26
CA TRP A 823 -11.81 12.90 -8.29
C TRP A 823 -11.76 14.38 -7.89
N GLY A 824 -11.96 14.68 -6.61
CA GLY A 824 -11.85 16.04 -6.08
C GLY A 824 -10.46 16.67 -6.27
N LEU A 825 -9.40 15.86 -6.23
CA LEU A 825 -8.00 16.29 -6.36
C LEU A 825 -7.56 16.49 -7.81
N LEU A 826 -8.30 16.01 -8.82
CA LEU A 826 -7.90 16.16 -10.21
C LEU A 826 -7.81 17.66 -10.58
N TYR A 827 -6.65 18.04 -11.12
CA TYR A 827 -6.32 19.42 -11.47
C TYR A 827 -6.28 19.56 -12.99
N VAL A 828 -7.23 20.31 -13.56
CA VAL A 828 -7.40 20.40 -15.01
C VAL A 828 -6.59 21.51 -15.68
N GLY A 829 -6.03 22.42 -14.88
CA GLY A 829 -5.18 23.52 -15.34
C GLY A 829 -3.80 23.08 -15.83
N ASP A 830 -3.04 24.07 -16.31
CA ASP A 830 -1.61 23.95 -16.57
C ASP A 830 -0.82 24.05 -15.24
N VAL A 831 0.26 23.27 -15.14
CA VAL A 831 1.19 23.24 -13.99
C VAL A 831 2.65 23.52 -14.39
N SER A 832 2.91 23.77 -15.68
CA SER A 832 4.24 24.11 -16.18
C SER A 832 4.68 25.53 -15.76
N ASP A 833 3.72 26.42 -15.50
CA ASP A 833 3.93 27.78 -15.02
C ASP A 833 3.32 27.95 -13.61
N PRO A 834 4.14 27.96 -12.54
CA PRO A 834 3.68 28.17 -11.17
C PRO A 834 2.92 29.49 -10.92
N THR A 835 3.03 30.48 -11.81
CA THR A 835 2.33 31.77 -11.67
C THR A 835 0.87 31.72 -12.14
N LYS A 836 0.47 30.64 -12.84
CA LYS A 836 -0.90 30.42 -13.33
C LYS A 836 -1.71 29.42 -12.50
N LEU A 837 -1.18 29.00 -11.35
CA LEU A 837 -1.85 28.06 -10.45
C LEU A 837 -3.05 28.73 -9.76
N ASP A 838 -4.17 28.01 -9.72
CA ASP A 838 -5.44 28.52 -9.20
C ASP A 838 -6.25 27.37 -8.58
N TRP A 839 -6.82 27.59 -7.40
CA TRP A 839 -7.65 26.59 -6.72
C TRP A 839 -8.93 26.26 -7.52
N ASP A 840 -9.45 27.19 -8.32
CA ASP A 840 -10.63 26.94 -9.19
C ASP A 840 -10.34 25.98 -10.37
N ASN A 841 -9.11 25.46 -10.48
CA ASN A 841 -8.71 24.39 -11.41
C ASN A 841 -8.80 22.97 -10.81
N PHE A 842 -9.03 22.81 -9.49
CA PHE A 842 -9.37 21.50 -8.93
C PHE A 842 -10.85 21.21 -9.14
N LEU A 843 -11.19 19.99 -9.59
CA LEU A 843 -12.59 19.59 -9.74
C LEU A 843 -13.35 19.79 -8.42
N GLY A 844 -12.77 19.34 -7.30
CA GLY A 844 -13.42 19.39 -5.99
C GLY A 844 -13.58 20.78 -5.37
N MET A 845 -12.91 21.81 -5.90
CA MET A 845 -13.03 23.21 -5.42
C MET A 845 -14.06 24.04 -6.20
N ARG A 846 -14.38 23.70 -7.45
CA ARG A 846 -15.36 24.45 -8.27
C ARG A 846 -16.60 23.66 -8.70
N HIS A 847 -16.53 22.33 -8.74
CA HIS A 847 -17.58 21.46 -9.27
C HIS A 847 -18.18 20.56 -8.18
N VAL A 848 -19.45 20.21 -8.34
CA VAL A 848 -20.09 19.17 -7.52
C VAL A 848 -19.73 17.82 -8.10
N ILE A 849 -19.28 16.90 -7.25
CA ILE A 849 -18.87 15.55 -7.65
C ILE A 849 -19.62 14.55 -6.77
N GLU A 850 -20.30 13.60 -7.38
CA GLU A 850 -20.76 12.38 -6.72
C GLU A 850 -20.02 11.17 -7.28
N GLN A 851 -19.60 10.27 -6.39
CA GLN A 851 -19.11 8.96 -6.76
C GLN A 851 -20.08 7.91 -6.25
N ILE A 852 -20.53 7.03 -7.14
CA ILE A 852 -21.52 5.99 -6.85
C ILE A 852 -20.86 4.64 -7.16
N PRO A 853 -20.53 3.82 -6.14
CA PRO A 853 -20.08 2.45 -6.36
C PRO A 853 -21.13 1.65 -7.14
N LEU A 854 -20.72 0.93 -8.19
CA LEU A 854 -21.61 0.14 -9.03
C LEU A 854 -22.02 -1.16 -8.33
N GLN A 855 -22.95 -1.09 -7.38
CA GLN A 855 -23.45 -2.27 -6.67
C GLN A 855 -24.52 -3.03 -7.48
N ASN A 856 -24.67 -4.32 -7.20
CA ASN A 856 -25.76 -5.13 -7.73
C ASN A 856 -26.45 -5.96 -6.63
N PRO A 857 -27.73 -5.72 -6.29
CA PRO A 857 -28.53 -4.52 -6.63
C PRO A 857 -28.16 -3.32 -5.74
N MET A 858 -28.22 -2.10 -6.27
CA MET A 858 -28.23 -0.88 -5.43
C MET A 858 -29.57 -0.78 -4.69
N ARG A 859 -29.55 -0.95 -3.37
CA ARG A 859 -30.77 -1.04 -2.53
C ARG A 859 -31.29 0.31 -2.02
N VAL A 860 -30.42 1.31 -1.88
CA VAL A 860 -30.75 2.59 -1.24
C VAL A 860 -30.61 3.74 -2.23
N THR A 861 -31.74 4.33 -2.63
CA THR A 861 -31.79 5.01 -3.93
C THR A 861 -32.48 6.38 -3.94
N ASP A 862 -33.07 6.82 -2.83
CA ASP A 862 -34.08 7.89 -2.84
C ASP A 862 -33.65 9.29 -2.35
N ARG A 863 -32.39 9.43 -1.93
CA ARG A 863 -31.71 10.65 -1.45
C ARG A 863 -32.18 11.29 -0.12
N ARG A 864 -33.42 11.08 0.37
CA ARG A 864 -33.90 11.78 1.59
C ARG A 864 -33.49 11.06 2.88
N ILE A 865 -33.04 11.79 3.88
CA ILE A 865 -32.90 11.28 5.25
C ILE A 865 -34.06 11.86 6.05
N SER A 866 -35.10 11.05 6.29
CA SER A 866 -36.32 11.55 6.94
C SER A 866 -36.13 11.76 8.43
N THR A 867 -36.52 12.93 8.94
CA THR A 867 -36.41 13.27 10.37
C THR A 867 -37.66 12.93 11.18
N HIS A 868 -38.56 12.11 10.63
CA HIS A 868 -39.79 11.67 11.27
C HIS A 868 -39.72 10.21 11.77
N PRO A 869 -40.06 9.93 13.05
CA PRO A 869 -40.47 10.87 14.10
C PRO A 869 -39.30 11.68 14.69
N VAL A 870 -38.08 11.15 14.64
CA VAL A 870 -36.82 11.81 15.01
C VAL A 870 -35.70 11.27 14.10
N LEU A 871 -34.65 12.06 13.87
CA LEU A 871 -33.42 11.61 13.21
C LEU A 871 -32.61 10.72 14.16
N ALA A 872 -32.30 9.48 13.75
CA ALA A 872 -31.44 8.58 14.50
C ALA A 872 -29.97 8.69 14.07
N VAL A 873 -29.08 9.05 15.00
CA VAL A 873 -27.65 9.22 14.75
C VAL A 873 -26.82 8.32 15.67
N SER A 874 -25.98 7.48 15.07
CA SER A 874 -24.93 6.76 15.77
C SER A 874 -23.64 7.57 15.81
N VAL A 875 -23.00 7.61 16.99
CA VAL A 875 -21.76 8.36 17.25
C VAL A 875 -20.74 7.41 17.88
N ASN A 876 -19.89 6.85 17.02
CA ASN A 876 -18.92 5.81 17.35
C ASN A 876 -17.55 6.47 17.59
N LEU A 877 -17.03 6.38 18.81
CA LEU A 877 -15.90 7.20 19.27
C LEU A 877 -14.75 6.35 19.81
N ASN A 878 -13.52 6.80 19.56
CA ASN A 878 -12.37 6.46 20.40
C ASN A 878 -12.23 7.53 21.49
N ASP A 879 -12.57 7.20 22.73
CA ASP A 879 -12.47 8.12 23.88
C ASP A 879 -11.04 8.35 24.37
N ASP A 880 -10.08 7.50 24.00
CA ASP A 880 -8.68 7.67 24.42
C ASP A 880 -8.00 8.86 23.71
N ILE A 881 -8.51 9.33 22.56
CA ILE A 881 -7.85 10.37 21.75
C ILE A 881 -7.60 11.65 22.55
N ASP A 882 -8.56 12.08 23.38
CA ASP A 882 -8.41 13.29 24.22
C ASP A 882 -7.26 13.13 25.23
N ALA A 883 -7.07 11.93 25.78
CA ALA A 883 -5.99 11.63 26.72
C ALA A 883 -4.64 11.36 26.02
N GLN A 884 -4.65 10.82 24.80
CA GLN A 884 -3.46 10.56 23.99
C GLN A 884 -2.87 11.84 23.37
N MET A 885 -3.72 12.84 23.07
CA MET A 885 -3.32 14.08 22.40
C MET A 885 -3.26 15.32 23.32
N ASP A 886 -3.56 15.16 24.62
CA ASP A 886 -3.72 16.25 25.61
C ASP A 886 -4.68 17.36 25.11
N CYS A 887 -5.85 16.93 24.62
CA CYS A 887 -6.84 17.80 23.99
C CYS A 887 -8.27 17.44 24.44
N ASP A 888 -9.28 18.06 23.82
CA ASP A 888 -10.68 17.81 24.16
C ASP A 888 -11.60 17.62 22.94
N PHE A 889 -11.04 17.14 21.82
CA PHE A 889 -11.74 17.02 20.54
C PHE A 889 -12.89 16.00 20.57
N VAL A 890 -12.71 14.83 21.19
CA VAL A 890 -13.76 13.80 21.34
C VAL A 890 -14.87 14.33 22.25
N LYS A 891 -14.51 14.98 23.36
CA LYS A 891 -15.45 15.67 24.24
C LYS A 891 -16.22 16.79 23.51
N GLN A 892 -15.58 17.54 22.60
CA GLN A 892 -16.27 18.50 21.71
C GLN A 892 -17.20 17.80 20.71
N GLN A 893 -16.84 16.63 20.17
CA GLN A 893 -17.73 15.83 19.33
C GLN A 893 -18.93 15.26 20.11
N ARG A 894 -18.73 14.82 21.37
CA ARG A 894 -19.80 14.40 22.29
C ARG A 894 -20.73 15.57 22.66
N ALA A 895 -20.18 16.78 22.82
CA ALA A 895 -20.96 17.99 23.08
C ALA A 895 -21.77 18.45 21.85
N TYR A 896 -21.21 18.32 20.65
CA TYR A 896 -21.91 18.60 19.39
C TYR A 896 -23.12 17.68 19.19
N TRP A 897 -22.91 16.36 19.33
CA TRP A 897 -23.97 15.36 19.22
C TRP A 897 -24.77 15.20 20.53
N CYS A 898 -25.19 16.32 21.13
CA CYS A 898 -26.14 16.29 22.24
C CYS A 898 -27.55 15.91 21.72
N PRO A 899 -28.28 14.98 22.38
CA PRO A 899 -29.65 14.66 21.99
C PRO A 899 -30.59 15.88 22.01
N THR A 900 -31.50 15.97 21.05
CA THR A 900 -32.53 17.01 20.96
C THR A 900 -33.90 16.42 20.68
N GLU A 901 -34.96 17.23 20.75
CA GLU A 901 -36.33 16.79 20.42
C GLU A 901 -36.48 16.23 18.98
N ARG A 902 -35.54 16.55 18.07
CA ARG A 902 -35.51 16.06 16.68
C ARG A 902 -34.34 15.12 16.37
N ILE A 903 -33.36 14.95 17.27
CA ILE A 903 -32.19 14.08 17.05
C ILE A 903 -32.02 13.13 18.25
N LYS A 904 -32.23 11.84 18.00
CA LYS A 904 -31.88 10.75 18.92
C LYS A 904 -30.44 10.32 18.63
N VAL A 905 -29.54 10.52 19.60
CA VAL A 905 -28.14 10.09 19.50
C VAL A 905 -27.90 8.80 20.27
N ILE A 906 -27.19 7.85 19.65
CA ILE A 906 -26.70 6.60 20.26
C ILE A 906 -25.18 6.62 20.17
N SER A 907 -24.50 6.81 21.30
CA SER A 907 -23.04 6.74 21.35
C SER A 907 -22.56 5.32 21.61
N ARG A 908 -21.44 4.94 20.99
CA ARG A 908 -20.77 3.64 21.14
C ARG A 908 -19.25 3.90 21.25
N SER A 909 -18.57 3.20 22.16
CA SER A 909 -17.15 3.43 22.46
C SER A 909 -16.30 2.17 22.29
N THR A 910 -16.90 1.04 21.93
CA THR A 910 -16.20 -0.24 21.80
C THR A 910 -16.58 -0.95 20.51
N SER A 911 -15.61 -1.70 19.97
CA SER A 911 -15.80 -2.54 18.78
C SER A 911 -16.90 -3.59 18.97
N GLN A 912 -17.14 -4.06 20.20
CA GLN A 912 -18.23 -4.99 20.50
C GLN A 912 -19.61 -4.34 20.34
N GLU A 913 -19.80 -3.11 20.83
CA GLU A 913 -21.05 -2.35 20.63
C GLU A 913 -21.28 -2.03 19.15
N LEU A 914 -20.22 -1.67 18.43
CA LEU A 914 -20.26 -1.42 16.99
C LEU A 914 -20.68 -2.69 16.22
N VAL A 915 -19.98 -3.81 16.42
CA VAL A 915 -20.28 -5.10 15.77
C VAL A 915 -21.72 -5.54 16.07
N ALA A 916 -22.17 -5.45 17.34
CA ALA A 916 -23.53 -5.79 17.72
C ALA A 916 -24.56 -4.92 16.98
N ALA A 917 -24.32 -3.61 16.85
CA ALA A 917 -25.21 -2.70 16.15
C ALA A 917 -25.17 -2.85 14.62
N LEU A 918 -24.04 -3.25 14.04
CA LEU A 918 -23.94 -3.58 12.60
C LEU A 918 -24.54 -4.95 12.27
N ASN A 919 -24.78 -5.80 13.28
CA ASN A 919 -25.40 -7.11 13.14
C ASN A 919 -26.87 -7.17 13.64
N ASP A 920 -27.47 -6.03 14.00
CA ASP A 920 -28.88 -5.94 14.37
C ASP A 920 -29.74 -5.49 13.16
N VAL A 921 -30.64 -6.37 12.71
CA VAL A 921 -31.63 -6.08 11.66
C VAL A 921 -32.65 -5.00 12.06
N ASN A 922 -32.79 -4.73 13.35
CA ASN A 922 -33.65 -3.66 13.88
C ASN A 922 -32.91 -2.31 13.96
N ASN A 923 -31.64 -2.25 13.56
CA ASN A 923 -30.89 -1.02 13.59
C ASN A 923 -31.45 -0.01 12.57
N THR A 924 -31.98 1.08 13.11
CA THR A 924 -32.63 2.19 12.41
C THR A 924 -31.77 3.46 12.41
N ASP A 925 -30.49 3.37 12.78
CA ASP A 925 -29.52 4.48 12.68
C ASP A 925 -29.47 5.00 11.23
N GLN A 926 -29.67 6.30 11.04
CA GLN A 926 -29.78 6.98 9.72
C GLN A 926 -28.55 7.81 9.37
N ILE A 927 -27.73 8.13 10.37
CA ILE A 927 -26.35 8.62 10.20
C ILE A 927 -25.46 7.76 11.08
N LEU A 928 -24.37 7.23 10.53
CA LEU A 928 -23.30 6.55 11.27
C LEU A 928 -22.06 7.44 11.24
N TYR A 929 -21.86 8.22 12.29
CA TYR A 929 -20.66 9.03 12.48
C TYR A 929 -19.59 8.22 13.23
N PHE A 930 -18.34 8.28 12.76
CA PHE A 930 -17.17 7.71 13.43
C PHE A 930 -16.12 8.80 13.65
N TYR A 931 -15.54 8.85 14.85
CA TYR A 931 -14.39 9.70 15.16
C TYR A 931 -13.40 8.90 16.03
N GLY A 932 -12.31 8.45 15.43
CA GLY A 932 -11.37 7.47 15.99
C GLY A 932 -10.15 7.30 15.09
N HIS A 933 -9.40 6.20 15.22
CA HIS A 933 -8.35 5.84 14.24
C HIS A 933 -8.93 4.89 13.17
N ALA A 934 -8.32 4.85 11.99
CA ALA A 934 -8.67 3.88 10.97
C ALA A 934 -7.45 3.42 10.17
N GLY A 935 -7.06 2.16 10.36
CA GLY A 935 -6.05 1.50 9.53
C GLY A 935 -6.61 1.21 8.14
N SER A 936 -5.77 1.37 7.11
CA SER A 936 -6.09 0.94 5.74
C SER A 936 -4.96 0.07 5.24
N ASN A 937 -5.33 -1.06 4.67
CA ASN A 937 -4.43 -2.01 4.01
C ASN A 937 -4.98 -2.25 2.60
N GLY A 938 -4.12 -2.47 1.62
CA GLY A 938 -4.46 -2.50 0.21
C GLY A 938 -4.01 -3.78 -0.48
N LEU A 939 -4.25 -3.86 -1.78
CA LEU A 939 -3.99 -5.06 -2.59
C LEU A 939 -2.52 -5.52 -2.56
N THR A 940 -1.59 -4.66 -2.13
CA THR A 940 -0.16 -4.94 -1.97
C THR A 940 0.34 -4.89 -0.52
N ASP A 941 -0.54 -4.72 0.47
CA ASP A 941 -0.18 -4.57 1.89
C ASP A 941 -0.55 -5.85 2.69
N PRO A 942 -0.10 -6.04 3.96
CA PRO A 942 -0.16 -7.34 4.60
C PRO A 942 -1.60 -7.76 4.88
N GLY A 943 -1.98 -8.94 4.41
CA GLY A 943 -3.36 -9.46 4.51
C GLY A 943 -4.41 -8.73 3.65
N GLY A 944 -4.03 -7.74 2.84
CA GLY A 944 -4.92 -7.11 1.88
C GLY A 944 -5.98 -6.17 2.48
N PRO A 945 -6.99 -5.76 1.70
CA PRO A 945 -8.09 -4.90 2.15
C PRO A 945 -8.81 -5.37 3.42
N GLY A 946 -8.87 -6.68 3.65
CA GLY A 946 -9.44 -7.32 4.84
C GLY A 946 -8.87 -6.86 6.17
N ARG A 947 -7.58 -6.46 6.19
CA ARG A 947 -6.89 -5.96 7.40
C ARG A 947 -7.14 -4.49 7.72
N SER A 948 -7.74 -3.73 6.80
CA SER A 948 -8.22 -2.37 7.08
C SER A 948 -9.14 -2.40 8.29
N SER A 949 -9.01 -1.44 9.21
CA SER A 949 -9.62 -1.49 10.53
C SER A 949 -10.18 -0.15 11.01
N LEU A 950 -11.20 -0.20 11.86
CA LEU A 950 -11.71 0.96 12.61
C LEU A 950 -11.35 0.75 14.09
N ALA A 951 -10.71 1.75 14.70
CA ALA A 951 -10.33 1.70 16.11
C ALA A 951 -11.26 2.55 16.99
N LEU A 952 -11.85 1.88 17.98
CA LEU A 952 -12.58 2.48 19.10
C LEU A 952 -11.80 2.21 20.39
N THR A 953 -12.21 2.81 21.50
CA THR A 953 -11.41 2.97 22.74
C THR A 953 -10.58 1.76 23.17
N ASN A 954 -11.16 0.55 23.12
CA ASN A 954 -10.49 -0.66 23.63
C ASN A 954 -9.89 -1.59 22.56
N SER A 955 -10.20 -1.40 21.27
CA SER A 955 -9.66 -2.25 20.18
C SER A 955 -9.93 -1.70 18.79
N ALA A 956 -9.10 -2.15 17.83
CA ALA A 956 -9.44 -2.13 16.42
C ALA A 956 -10.34 -3.31 16.04
N VAL A 957 -11.25 -3.12 15.08
CA VAL A 957 -11.94 -4.20 14.37
C VAL A 957 -11.63 -4.12 12.89
N THR A 958 -11.19 -5.24 12.31
CA THR A 958 -10.81 -5.36 10.90
C THR A 958 -12.01 -5.63 10.00
N LEU A 959 -11.85 -5.37 8.70
CA LEU A 959 -12.87 -5.63 7.69
C LEU A 959 -13.20 -7.12 7.56
N ASP A 960 -12.21 -8.01 7.74
CA ASP A 960 -12.42 -9.46 7.81
C ASP A 960 -13.31 -9.85 9.00
N GLU A 961 -13.00 -9.31 10.19
CA GLU A 961 -13.81 -9.54 11.40
C GLU A 961 -15.23 -8.99 11.24
N LEU A 962 -15.40 -7.80 10.66
CA LEU A 962 -16.72 -7.25 10.32
C LEU A 962 -17.48 -8.09 9.28
N THR A 963 -16.78 -8.66 8.30
CA THR A 963 -17.37 -9.53 7.28
C THR A 963 -17.87 -10.85 7.88
N LEU A 964 -17.20 -11.37 8.92
CA LEU A 964 -17.61 -12.59 9.63
C LEU A 964 -18.66 -12.33 10.73
N THR A 965 -18.55 -11.22 11.46
CA THR A 965 -19.37 -10.96 12.68
C THR A 965 -20.57 -10.04 12.46
N ALA A 966 -20.54 -9.22 11.41
CA ALA A 966 -21.63 -8.34 10.98
C ALA A 966 -21.80 -8.39 9.45
N PRO A 967 -22.04 -9.58 8.86
CA PRO A 967 -21.97 -9.83 7.41
C PRO A 967 -22.92 -8.95 6.57
N ALA A 968 -22.61 -8.84 5.28
CA ALA A 968 -23.42 -8.11 4.29
C ALA A 968 -24.87 -8.65 4.16
N THR A 969 -25.11 -9.91 4.52
CA THR A 969 -26.46 -10.51 4.57
C THR A 969 -27.37 -9.87 5.61
N VAL A 970 -26.81 -9.26 6.66
CA VAL A 970 -27.53 -8.47 7.66
C VAL A 970 -27.51 -7.00 7.24
N GLN A 971 -28.69 -6.44 7.01
CA GLN A 971 -28.89 -5.13 6.38
C GLN A 971 -29.25 -4.06 7.43
N LEU A 972 -28.81 -2.82 7.19
CA LEU A 972 -29.03 -1.67 8.06
C LEU A 972 -30.36 -1.00 7.71
N GLY A 973 -31.43 -1.29 8.48
CA GLY A 973 -32.79 -0.82 8.19
C GLY A 973 -32.97 0.70 8.15
N GLY A 974 -32.07 1.47 8.78
CA GLY A 974 -32.06 2.93 8.73
C GLY A 974 -31.51 3.56 7.43
N ASN A 975 -30.99 2.75 6.50
CA ASN A 975 -30.38 3.20 5.24
C ASN A 975 -29.34 4.33 5.39
N PRO A 976 -28.33 4.18 6.27
CA PRO A 976 -27.58 5.31 6.82
C PRO A 976 -26.66 6.04 5.83
N LEU A 977 -26.46 7.33 6.05
CA LEU A 977 -25.26 8.04 5.60
C LEU A 977 -24.12 7.71 6.59
N VAL A 978 -23.06 7.07 6.11
CA VAL A 978 -21.87 6.77 6.90
C VAL A 978 -20.84 7.89 6.71
N PHE A 979 -20.32 8.43 7.81
CA PHE A 979 -19.30 9.48 7.82
C PHE A 979 -18.17 9.04 8.73
N ILE A 980 -17.02 8.69 8.14
CA ILE A 980 -15.86 8.17 8.86
C ILE A 980 -14.78 9.26 8.93
N ASN A 981 -14.64 9.86 10.11
CA ASN A 981 -13.79 11.01 10.38
C ASN A 981 -12.54 10.57 11.17
N ALA A 982 -11.69 9.78 10.51
CA ALA A 982 -10.60 9.09 11.17
C ALA A 982 -9.30 9.91 11.23
N CYS A 983 -8.67 9.90 12.40
CA CYS A 983 -7.45 10.62 12.70
C CYS A 983 -6.31 9.62 12.93
N GLU A 984 -5.15 9.85 12.32
CA GLU A 984 -3.87 9.20 12.63
C GLU A 984 -3.81 7.65 12.74
N SER A 985 -3.35 6.96 11.68
CA SER A 985 -2.61 5.69 11.82
C SER A 985 -1.49 5.59 10.76
N ALA A 986 -0.34 5.01 11.10
CA ALA A 986 0.89 5.17 10.33
C ALA A 986 1.10 4.14 9.19
N GLU A 987 0.15 4.05 8.25
CA GLU A 987 0.27 3.27 7.01
C GLU A 987 -0.30 4.05 5.81
N MET A 988 0.42 4.07 4.67
CA MET A 988 0.02 4.81 3.45
C MET A 988 -0.57 3.86 2.39
N SER A 989 -1.79 3.40 2.62
CA SER A 989 -2.49 2.47 1.73
C SER A 989 -3.55 3.13 0.84
N PRO A 990 -3.78 2.67 -0.40
CA PRO A 990 -4.80 3.22 -1.27
C PRO A 990 -6.26 2.77 -1.00
N MET A 991 -6.54 1.85 -0.06
CA MET A 991 -7.78 1.05 -0.15
C MET A 991 -8.84 1.18 0.97
N PHE A 992 -9.05 2.37 1.55
CA PHE A 992 -10.29 2.68 2.28
C PHE A 992 -11.56 2.39 1.44
N TYR A 993 -11.41 2.44 0.12
CA TYR A 993 -12.46 2.45 -0.89
C TYR A 993 -12.71 1.10 -1.59
N ASP A 994 -11.82 0.11 -1.45
CA ASP A 994 -12.16 -1.30 -1.71
C ASP A 994 -12.55 -2.03 -0.42
N GLY A 995 -12.30 -1.41 0.75
CA GLY A 995 -12.66 -1.93 2.07
C GLY A 995 -14.00 -1.41 2.60
N PHE A 996 -13.95 -0.34 3.40
CA PHE A 996 -15.11 0.14 4.18
C PHE A 996 -16.25 0.67 3.32
N ALA A 997 -15.96 1.41 2.24
CA ALA A 997 -17.02 1.94 1.40
C ALA A 997 -17.88 0.83 0.74
N PRO A 998 -17.31 -0.18 0.07
CA PRO A 998 -18.06 -1.34 -0.43
C PRO A 998 -18.78 -2.12 0.67
N TYR A 999 -18.13 -2.36 1.83
CA TYR A 999 -18.73 -3.08 2.96
C TYR A 999 -20.00 -2.38 3.47
N PHE A 1000 -19.93 -1.10 3.84
CA PHE A 1000 -21.10 -0.36 4.36
C PHE A 1000 -22.21 -0.24 3.31
N MET A 1001 -21.86 0.04 2.06
CA MET A 1001 -22.83 0.10 0.97
C MET A 1001 -23.48 -1.27 0.72
N SER A 1002 -22.74 -2.39 0.84
CA SER A 1002 -23.30 -3.74 0.69
C SER A 1002 -24.32 -4.09 1.79
N LYS A 1003 -24.16 -3.52 2.99
CA LYS A 1003 -25.10 -3.60 4.12
C LYS A 1003 -26.29 -2.64 4.00
N GLY A 1004 -26.37 -1.85 2.94
CA GLY A 1004 -27.47 -0.89 2.73
C GLY A 1004 -27.20 0.51 3.32
N ALA A 1005 -25.96 0.98 3.39
CA ALA A 1005 -25.72 2.41 3.52
C ALA A 1005 -26.20 3.17 2.26
N ARG A 1006 -26.66 4.41 2.44
CA ARG A 1006 -26.99 5.35 1.35
C ARG A 1006 -25.74 5.92 0.67
N GLY A 1007 -24.67 6.04 1.44
CA GLY A 1007 -23.41 6.62 1.00
C GLY A 1007 -22.37 6.58 2.10
N VAL A 1008 -21.11 6.72 1.70
CA VAL A 1008 -19.96 6.75 2.61
C VAL A 1008 -19.12 8.00 2.35
N ILE A 1009 -18.80 8.73 3.41
CA ILE A 1009 -17.83 9.82 3.43
C ILE A 1009 -16.62 9.34 4.22
N GLY A 1010 -15.42 9.62 3.69
CA GLY A 1010 -14.14 9.28 4.30
C GLY A 1010 -13.03 10.19 3.79
N THR A 1011 -11.79 9.95 4.22
CA THR A 1011 -10.64 10.80 3.88
C THR A 1011 -9.61 10.09 3.00
N GLU A 1012 -9.01 10.84 2.09
CA GLU A 1012 -8.00 10.40 1.12
C GLU A 1012 -6.65 10.09 1.76
N CYS A 1013 -6.34 10.69 2.92
CA CYS A 1013 -5.19 10.35 3.75
C CYS A 1013 -5.51 10.66 5.22
N LYS A 1014 -4.49 10.60 6.11
CA LYS A 1014 -4.61 11.09 7.49
C LYS A 1014 -5.08 12.55 7.49
N THR A 1015 -6.14 12.83 8.25
CA THR A 1015 -6.58 14.20 8.51
C THR A 1015 -6.19 14.61 9.94
N PRO A 1016 -5.69 15.85 10.16
CA PRO A 1016 -5.39 16.35 11.50
C PRO A 1016 -6.65 16.38 12.38
N ALA A 1017 -6.55 15.92 13.62
CA ALA A 1017 -7.71 15.75 14.50
C ALA A 1017 -8.50 17.06 14.72
N TYR A 1018 -7.81 18.19 14.91
CA TYR A 1018 -8.45 19.50 15.00
C TYR A 1018 -9.26 19.87 13.74
N PHE A 1019 -8.68 19.69 12.55
CA PHE A 1019 -9.37 19.97 11.30
C PHE A 1019 -10.55 19.01 11.07
N ALA A 1020 -10.36 17.72 11.36
CA ALA A 1020 -11.40 16.71 11.27
C ALA A 1020 -12.60 17.06 12.18
N MET A 1021 -12.33 17.45 13.42
CA MET A 1021 -13.32 17.90 14.40
C MET A 1021 -14.16 19.08 13.87
N LEU A 1022 -13.49 20.17 13.43
CA LEU A 1022 -14.15 21.36 12.89
C LEU A 1022 -14.93 21.08 11.59
N TRP A 1023 -14.33 20.28 10.69
CA TRP A 1023 -14.91 19.99 9.38
C TRP A 1023 -16.24 19.26 9.52
N ALA A 1024 -16.30 18.23 10.37
CA ALA A 1024 -17.55 17.50 10.61
C ALA A 1024 -18.62 18.40 11.25
N GLN A 1025 -18.28 19.19 12.28
CA GLN A 1025 -19.23 20.12 12.91
C GLN A 1025 -19.84 21.08 11.89
N GLN A 1026 -19.01 21.76 11.10
CA GLN A 1026 -19.50 22.71 10.10
C GLN A 1026 -20.20 22.05 8.91
N PHE A 1027 -19.86 20.80 8.55
CA PHE A 1027 -20.60 20.04 7.55
C PHE A 1027 -22.01 19.69 8.05
N PHE A 1028 -22.14 19.11 9.25
CA PHE A 1028 -23.45 18.74 9.79
C PHE A 1028 -24.31 19.96 10.08
N ASP A 1029 -23.73 21.09 10.49
CA ASP A 1029 -24.43 22.37 10.62
C ASP A 1029 -25.08 22.86 9.32
N ILE A 1030 -24.54 22.50 8.15
CA ILE A 1030 -25.11 22.86 6.85
C ILE A 1030 -26.08 21.76 6.38
N PHE A 1031 -25.65 20.50 6.45
CA PHE A 1031 -26.39 19.34 5.95
C PHE A 1031 -27.69 19.03 6.72
N LEU A 1032 -27.69 19.17 8.05
CA LEU A 1032 -28.88 18.97 8.88
C LEU A 1032 -29.98 20.01 8.58
N LYS A 1033 -29.60 21.20 8.08
CA LYS A 1033 -30.53 22.25 7.63
C LYS A 1033 -31.15 21.96 6.25
N GLY A 1034 -30.92 20.77 5.68
CA GLY A 1034 -31.54 20.31 4.43
C GLY A 1034 -30.79 20.71 3.15
N GLU A 1035 -29.59 21.29 3.25
CA GLU A 1035 -28.74 21.61 2.10
C GLU A 1035 -28.26 20.31 1.40
N PRO A 1036 -28.33 20.22 0.06
CA PRO A 1036 -27.79 19.08 -0.68
C PRO A 1036 -26.32 18.80 -0.37
N LEU A 1037 -26.03 17.55 -0.03
CA LEU A 1037 -24.72 17.06 0.42
C LEU A 1037 -23.57 17.53 -0.51
N GLY A 1038 -23.75 17.44 -1.82
CA GLY A 1038 -22.74 17.86 -2.80
C GLY A 1038 -22.49 19.38 -2.84
N THR A 1039 -23.52 20.20 -2.58
CA THR A 1039 -23.37 21.66 -2.46
C THR A 1039 -22.70 22.01 -1.13
N ALA A 1040 -23.17 21.41 -0.02
CA ALA A 1040 -22.60 21.59 1.31
C ALA A 1040 -21.09 21.27 1.33
N PHE A 1041 -20.66 20.16 0.71
CA PHE A 1041 -19.23 19.84 0.57
C PHE A 1041 -18.46 20.87 -0.26
N LEU A 1042 -18.98 21.27 -1.41
CA LEU A 1042 -18.32 22.20 -2.32
C LEU A 1042 -18.14 23.58 -1.68
N ASP A 1043 -19.21 24.14 -1.11
CA ASP A 1043 -19.17 25.48 -0.55
C ASP A 1043 -18.44 25.51 0.81
N LEU A 1044 -18.44 24.41 1.59
CA LEU A 1044 -17.58 24.29 2.78
C LEU A 1044 -16.08 24.18 2.43
N ARG A 1045 -15.71 23.47 1.35
CA ARG A 1045 -14.33 23.46 0.83
C ARG A 1045 -13.87 24.87 0.47
N ARG A 1046 -14.72 25.62 -0.25
CA ARG A 1046 -14.45 27.02 -0.60
C ARG A 1046 -14.39 27.92 0.62
N LYS A 1047 -15.24 27.70 1.63
CA LYS A 1047 -15.23 28.47 2.89
C LYS A 1047 -13.89 28.36 3.62
N PHE A 1048 -13.46 27.14 3.94
CA PHE A 1048 -12.17 26.92 4.63
C PHE A 1048 -10.98 27.48 3.84
N LEU A 1049 -10.99 27.34 2.51
CA LEU A 1049 -9.96 27.91 1.65
C LEU A 1049 -9.94 29.44 1.68
N LEU A 1050 -11.10 30.10 1.57
CA LEU A 1050 -11.21 31.55 1.42
C LEU A 1050 -11.11 32.30 2.76
N GLU A 1051 -11.61 31.72 3.85
CA GLU A 1051 -11.61 32.34 5.18
C GLU A 1051 -10.32 32.03 5.97
N GLN A 1052 -9.74 30.83 5.80
CA GLN A 1052 -8.64 30.34 6.63
C GLN A 1052 -7.36 29.99 5.84
N GLY A 1053 -7.41 30.03 4.50
CA GLY A 1053 -6.31 29.55 3.65
C GLY A 1053 -6.19 28.02 3.59
N ASN A 1054 -7.18 27.29 4.12
CA ASN A 1054 -7.07 25.86 4.39
C ASN A 1054 -7.72 25.00 3.27
N PRO A 1055 -6.94 24.25 2.47
CA PRO A 1055 -7.45 23.42 1.38
C PRO A 1055 -7.81 22.00 1.81
N LEU A 1056 -7.66 21.62 3.08
CA LEU A 1056 -7.81 20.23 3.53
C LEU A 1056 -9.24 19.67 3.38
N GLY A 1057 -10.24 20.49 3.05
CA GLY A 1057 -11.55 20.00 2.60
C GLY A 1057 -11.47 19.14 1.31
N LEU A 1058 -10.38 19.26 0.52
CA LEU A 1058 -10.07 18.34 -0.58
C LEU A 1058 -9.62 16.94 -0.13
N LEU A 1059 -9.31 16.74 1.16
CA LEU A 1059 -9.03 15.40 1.70
C LEU A 1059 -10.29 14.54 1.78
N TYR A 1060 -11.50 15.10 1.76
CA TYR A 1060 -12.73 14.31 1.92
C TYR A 1060 -13.29 13.82 0.58
N ALA A 1061 -13.50 12.51 0.48
CA ALA A 1061 -14.20 11.84 -0.62
C ALA A 1061 -15.69 11.66 -0.30
N VAL A 1062 -16.53 11.60 -1.35
CA VAL A 1062 -17.99 11.52 -1.24
C VAL A 1062 -18.51 10.38 -2.11
N HIS A 1063 -18.70 9.21 -1.50
CA HIS A 1063 -19.29 8.03 -2.13
C HIS A 1063 -20.80 7.99 -1.86
N CYS A 1064 -21.49 9.07 -2.26
CA CYS A 1064 -22.91 9.29 -2.02
C CYS A 1064 -23.51 10.12 -3.17
N ASN A 1065 -24.83 10.03 -3.38
CA ASN A 1065 -25.53 10.91 -4.31
C ASN A 1065 -25.48 12.36 -3.81
N ALA A 1066 -25.06 13.30 -4.65
CA ALA A 1066 -24.86 14.71 -4.31
C ALA A 1066 -26.16 15.43 -3.90
N ASP A 1067 -27.31 14.95 -4.36
CA ASP A 1067 -28.62 15.54 -4.05
C ASP A 1067 -29.17 15.03 -2.70
N THR A 1068 -28.42 14.24 -1.94
CA THR A 1068 -28.83 13.72 -0.62
C THR A 1068 -29.11 14.88 0.35
N THR A 1069 -30.23 14.83 1.07
CA THR A 1069 -30.72 15.91 1.94
C THR A 1069 -31.43 15.38 3.19
N VAL A 1070 -31.35 16.11 4.30
CA VAL A 1070 -32.14 15.87 5.52
C VAL A 1070 -33.51 16.57 5.39
N ASP A 1071 -34.61 15.86 5.65
CA ASP A 1071 -35.97 16.36 5.36
C ASP A 1071 -37.07 15.82 6.31
N PRO A 1072 -37.82 16.66 7.04
CA PRO A 1072 -37.62 18.10 7.19
C PRO A 1072 -36.28 18.47 7.83
N ALA A 1073 -35.79 19.66 7.46
CA ALA A 1073 -34.59 20.28 8.03
C ALA A 1073 -34.66 20.43 9.57
N ILE A 1074 -33.50 20.35 10.21
CA ILE A 1074 -33.33 20.52 11.66
C ILE A 1074 -32.85 21.94 11.99
#